data_AF-A0A3M6ZMK8-F1
#
_entry.id   AF-A0A3M6ZMK8-F1
#
_cell.length_a   1.000
_cell.length_b   1.000
_cell.length_c   1.000
_cell.angle_alpha   90.00
_cell.angle_beta   90.00
_cell.angle_gamma   90.00
#
_symmetry.space_group_name_H-M   'P 1'
#
loop_
_entity.id
_entity.type
_entity.pdbx_description
1 polymer ?
#
loop_
_entity_poly.entity_id
_entity_poly.type
_entity_poly.pdbx_seq_one_letter_code
_entity_poly.pdbx_strand_id
1 'polypeptide(L)'
;SQITHRYPHCPRSKTPLIQRAVPSWFIKVEQSVPDLLSNLEKTEWVPSMVKTGRFHQWLASAKDWNVSRNRYWGTPLPLWVSDDMKEVVCVSSVAELKKLSGYEGEIKDLHRDSVDTITIPSQQGKGTLKRVDEVFDCWFESGSMPYASSHYPFDYPGYDESNPESGMSRTEGPGKEFFTKYPGDFIAEGLDQTRGWFYTLSVLGTHLFNTFPYKNCVVNGIVLAEDGKKMSKSLKNFPDPMLVVDRYGADALRLYLIDSPVVRGEPLRFSEMGVKQIVSGVLLPLWNSYNFFAQQAALLKKNTNTDFVFDPDIQKTNSNVMDRWILASTQSLLQYVNKEMEGYRLYTVVPRLLKMVDDTTNWYIRFNRNRLKGQAGSAAPKATTNGETNGASAADDEQTDTLHALNTLYEVIYTLVRALAPFIPFLSDNIFQRLAPHLPESMKKSQDARSVHFVGFPTVREELFDTVVERRVSRMQKVIELGRLCRDRRTISLKTPLKTLVVLHQDQEFLDDVRTLQGYILEELNVRDLVLTTEEAKYGVEYSVMADVKSLGMKFKKDAAKIKAALPKLSKEEIHSYLSSGSLTVEGHQLSSEDLRVQRKLKESKETANLEVAVEGEVLVLLDSYAYPELAQEGLAREVLNRVQRLRKKAGLVPTDDVKLAYSVLPPTVAANGAATDGEKDANSEVSRLEAERQIEDMFANQAAAFTKAASKGVQKEATPESSGVIAEEEAEVKELRLMLRLMRV
;
A
#
# COMPACT_ATOMS: atom_id res chain seq x y z
N SER A 1 46.47 -25.98 -14.88
CA SER A 1 45.10 -25.54 -15.21
C SER A 1 44.31 -25.40 -13.92
N GLN A 2 43.39 -24.43 -13.82
CA GLN A 2 42.48 -24.27 -12.68
C GLN A 2 41.04 -24.39 -13.18
N ILE A 3 40.16 -25.04 -12.39
CA ILE A 3 38.74 -25.22 -12.71
C ILE A 3 37.91 -24.48 -11.65
N THR A 4 37.05 -23.57 -12.10
CA THR A 4 36.10 -22.85 -11.24
C THR A 4 34.74 -23.57 -11.27
N HIS A 5 34.24 -23.99 -10.12
CA HIS A 5 32.93 -24.64 -9.98
C HIS A 5 32.31 -24.30 -8.61
N ARG A 6 31.02 -24.61 -8.42
CA ARG A 6 30.33 -24.40 -7.14
C ARG A 6 30.76 -25.47 -6.13
N TYR A 7 31.21 -25.04 -4.96
CA TYR A 7 31.64 -25.92 -3.87
C TYR A 7 30.90 -25.60 -2.56
N PRO A 8 30.49 -26.59 -1.75
CA PRO A 8 29.80 -26.35 -0.50
C PRO A 8 30.73 -25.74 0.56
N HIS A 9 30.22 -24.73 1.28
CA HIS A 9 30.94 -24.05 2.36
C HIS A 9 30.07 -23.98 3.61
N CYS A 10 30.70 -23.95 4.78
CA CYS A 10 29.97 -23.77 6.05
C CYS A 10 29.20 -22.44 6.01
N PRO A 11 27.88 -22.41 6.30
CA PRO A 11 27.10 -21.18 6.24
C PRO A 11 27.54 -20.14 7.28
N ARG A 12 28.19 -20.58 8.38
CA ARG A 12 28.69 -19.74 9.47
C ARG A 12 30.14 -19.29 9.23
N SER A 13 31.10 -20.22 9.19
CA SER A 13 32.54 -19.91 9.10
C SER A 13 33.05 -19.66 7.68
N LYS A 14 32.26 -19.99 6.65
CA LYS A 14 32.64 -19.92 5.22
C LYS A 14 33.81 -20.82 4.82
N THR A 15 34.21 -21.77 5.65
CA THR A 15 35.24 -22.77 5.30
C THR A 15 34.70 -23.81 4.30
N PRO A 16 35.51 -24.28 3.33
CA PRO A 16 35.11 -25.36 2.42
C PRO A 16 34.74 -26.64 3.20
N LEU A 17 33.66 -27.29 2.81
CA LEU A 17 33.20 -28.52 3.46
C LEU A 17 33.76 -29.76 2.76
N ILE A 18 34.20 -30.73 3.55
CA ILE A 18 34.62 -32.06 3.07
C ILE A 18 33.60 -33.11 3.49
N GLN A 19 33.42 -34.14 2.66
CA GLN A 19 32.59 -35.30 2.99
C GLN A 19 33.45 -36.33 3.74
N ARG A 20 33.01 -36.75 4.92
CA ARG A 20 33.70 -37.74 5.75
C ARG A 20 32.68 -38.58 6.52
N ALA A 21 32.90 -39.89 6.60
CA ALA A 21 32.11 -40.77 7.45
C ALA A 21 32.43 -40.48 8.94
N VAL A 22 31.38 -40.21 9.72
CA VAL A 22 31.46 -40.01 11.17
C VAL A 22 30.23 -40.66 11.82
N PRO A 23 30.35 -41.26 13.01
CA PRO A 23 29.19 -41.67 13.79
C PRO A 23 28.27 -40.46 14.04
N SER A 24 26.96 -40.66 13.91
CA SER A 24 25.95 -39.60 14.06
C SER A 24 24.57 -40.21 14.29
N TRP A 25 23.70 -39.47 14.99
CA TRP A 25 22.30 -39.82 15.18
C TRP A 25 21.43 -39.17 14.10
N PHE A 26 20.51 -39.97 13.54
CA PHE A 26 19.62 -39.56 12.46
C PHE A 26 18.16 -39.77 12.82
N ILE A 27 17.30 -38.85 12.38
CA ILE A 27 15.85 -39.04 12.31
C ILE A 27 15.53 -39.59 10.92
N LYS A 28 14.76 -40.68 10.88
CA LYS A 28 14.33 -41.31 9.61
C LYS A 28 13.26 -40.47 8.94
N VAL A 29 13.63 -39.73 7.89
CA VAL A 29 12.72 -38.84 7.17
C VAL A 29 12.31 -39.43 5.83
N GLU A 30 13.19 -40.18 5.17
CA GLU A 30 12.95 -40.70 3.81
C GLU A 30 11.63 -41.50 3.72
N GLN A 31 11.34 -42.28 4.76
CA GLN A 31 10.14 -43.13 4.81
C GLN A 31 8.84 -42.32 5.01
N SER A 32 8.93 -41.12 5.58
CA SER A 32 7.79 -40.23 5.84
C SER A 32 7.53 -39.20 4.73
N VAL A 33 8.30 -39.23 3.63
CA VAL A 33 8.12 -38.32 2.50
C VAL A 33 6.69 -38.34 1.94
N PRO A 34 6.02 -39.49 1.77
CA PRO A 34 4.62 -39.50 1.34
C PRO A 34 3.68 -38.72 2.29
N ASP A 35 3.84 -38.88 3.61
CA ASP A 35 3.04 -38.19 4.61
C ASP A 35 3.34 -36.69 4.64
N LEU A 36 4.62 -36.32 4.50
CA LEU A 36 5.05 -34.91 4.39
C LEU A 36 4.41 -34.22 3.18
N LEU A 37 4.39 -34.89 2.03
CA LEU A 37 3.74 -34.35 0.83
C LEU A 37 2.21 -34.31 0.99
N SER A 38 1.60 -35.32 1.60
CA SER A 38 0.16 -35.31 1.91
C SER A 38 -0.23 -34.18 2.86
N ASN A 39 0.58 -33.93 3.90
CA ASN A 39 0.35 -32.85 4.85
C ASN A 39 0.63 -31.47 4.24
N LEU A 40 1.58 -31.35 3.33
CA LEU A 40 1.80 -30.11 2.56
C LEU A 40 0.55 -29.70 1.78
N GLU A 41 -0.16 -30.66 1.17
CA GLU A 41 -1.37 -30.35 0.40
C GLU A 41 -2.49 -29.74 1.24
N LYS A 42 -2.56 -30.08 2.53
CA LYS A 42 -3.55 -29.56 3.50
C LYS A 42 -3.22 -28.13 4.00
N THR A 43 -2.11 -27.55 3.56
CA THR A 43 -1.69 -26.20 3.98
C THR A 43 -1.79 -25.19 2.84
N GLU A 44 -2.08 -23.94 3.21
CA GLU A 44 -2.11 -22.81 2.28
C GLU A 44 -0.80 -22.02 2.33
N TRP A 45 -0.30 -21.60 1.16
CA TRP A 45 0.98 -20.90 1.05
C TRP A 45 0.86 -19.68 0.17
N VAL A 46 1.45 -18.57 0.63
CA VAL A 46 1.50 -17.31 -0.12
C VAL A 46 2.96 -16.87 -0.27
N PRO A 47 3.53 -16.83 -1.49
CA PRO A 47 2.91 -17.20 -2.75
C PRO A 47 2.85 -18.73 -2.97
N SER A 48 1.84 -19.19 -3.70
CA SER A 48 1.59 -20.61 -3.98
C SER A 48 2.75 -21.32 -4.68
N MET A 49 3.53 -20.59 -5.49
CA MET A 49 4.70 -21.12 -6.20
C MET A 49 5.80 -21.64 -5.26
N VAL A 50 5.86 -21.17 -4.00
CA VAL A 50 6.82 -21.70 -3.02
C VAL A 50 6.41 -23.10 -2.58
N LYS A 51 5.12 -23.34 -2.35
CA LYS A 51 4.56 -24.67 -2.06
C LYS A 51 4.82 -25.62 -3.21
N THR A 52 4.30 -25.33 -4.40
CA THR A 52 4.33 -26.24 -5.56
C THR A 52 5.73 -26.41 -6.15
N GLY A 53 6.61 -25.43 -5.98
CA GLY A 53 7.98 -25.47 -6.45
C GLY A 53 8.97 -25.86 -5.36
N ARG A 54 9.57 -24.83 -4.74
CA ARG A 54 10.79 -24.98 -3.92
C ARG A 54 10.60 -25.93 -2.73
N PHE A 55 9.48 -25.82 -2.02
CA PHE A 55 9.27 -26.60 -0.80
C PHE A 55 8.84 -28.04 -1.11
N HIS A 56 7.92 -28.24 -2.06
CA HIS A 56 7.57 -29.58 -2.54
C HIS A 56 8.80 -30.36 -3.02
N GLN A 57 9.63 -29.76 -3.88
CA GLN A 57 10.86 -30.42 -4.38
C GLN A 57 11.84 -30.75 -3.25
N TRP A 58 11.91 -29.89 -2.23
CA TRP A 58 12.75 -30.12 -1.05
C TRP A 58 12.25 -31.32 -0.23
N LEU A 59 10.94 -31.40 0.04
CA LEU A 59 10.35 -32.53 0.76
C LEU A 59 10.45 -33.84 -0.02
N ALA A 60 10.17 -33.82 -1.33
CA ALA A 60 10.22 -35.01 -2.19
C ALA A 60 11.63 -35.63 -2.29
N SER A 61 12.68 -34.82 -2.07
CA SER A 61 14.08 -35.26 -2.09
C SER A 61 14.71 -35.33 -0.70
N ALA A 62 13.90 -35.24 0.37
CA ALA A 62 14.38 -35.22 1.73
C ALA A 62 15.17 -36.49 2.06
N LYS A 63 16.21 -36.31 2.87
CA LYS A 63 17.11 -37.35 3.37
C LYS A 63 16.96 -37.47 4.87
N ASP A 64 17.39 -38.60 5.42
CA ASP A 64 17.45 -38.79 6.86
C ASP A 64 18.25 -37.66 7.51
N TRP A 65 17.66 -37.05 8.53
CA TRP A 65 18.15 -35.83 9.10
C TRP A 65 19.18 -36.15 10.19
N ASN A 66 20.45 -35.81 9.94
CA ASN A 66 21.47 -35.85 10.99
C ASN A 66 21.13 -34.80 12.06
N VAL A 67 20.60 -35.26 13.19
CA VAL A 67 20.10 -34.42 14.28
C VAL A 67 21.16 -34.20 15.36
N SER A 68 22.24 -34.99 15.38
CA SER A 68 23.33 -34.84 16.35
C SER A 68 24.37 -33.80 15.94
N ARG A 69 24.96 -33.10 16.92
CA ARG A 69 26.08 -32.17 16.73
C ARG A 69 27.16 -32.41 17.78
N ASN A 70 28.41 -32.49 17.31
CA ASN A 70 29.60 -32.48 18.16
C ASN A 70 29.91 -31.04 18.61
N ARG A 71 29.16 -30.56 19.59
CA ARG A 71 29.19 -29.20 20.14
C ARG A 71 28.96 -29.21 21.66
N TYR A 72 29.34 -28.13 22.31
CA TYR A 72 29.21 -27.94 23.76
C TYR A 72 27.91 -27.20 24.14
N TRP A 73 27.45 -26.24 23.32
CA TRP A 73 26.26 -25.44 23.59
C TRP A 73 25.08 -25.90 22.73
N GLY A 74 24.01 -26.35 23.39
CA GLY A 74 22.77 -26.86 22.81
C GLY A 74 22.11 -27.87 23.73
N THR A 75 20.84 -28.19 23.49
CA THR A 75 20.13 -29.22 24.27
C THR A 75 20.83 -30.59 24.12
N PRO A 76 21.29 -31.23 25.21
CA PRO A 76 21.92 -32.56 25.14
C PRO A 76 20.99 -33.63 24.59
N LEU A 77 21.51 -34.58 23.79
CA LEU A 77 20.74 -35.75 23.39
C LEU A 77 20.49 -36.61 24.64
N PRO A 78 19.22 -36.95 24.97
CA PRO A 78 18.88 -37.65 26.21
C PRO A 78 19.04 -39.18 26.06
N LEU A 79 20.17 -39.62 25.51
CA LEU A 79 20.46 -41.03 25.25
C LEU A 79 21.59 -41.49 26.18
N TRP A 80 21.29 -42.43 27.06
CA TRP A 80 22.27 -43.11 27.91
C TRP A 80 22.63 -44.46 27.30
N VAL A 81 23.91 -44.70 27.09
CA VAL A 81 24.43 -45.84 26.33
C VAL A 81 25.46 -46.62 27.12
N SER A 82 25.54 -47.91 26.82
CA SER A 82 26.64 -48.77 27.26
C SER A 82 27.90 -48.49 26.42
N ASP A 83 29.07 -48.84 26.94
CA ASP A 83 30.35 -48.63 26.25
C ASP A 83 30.40 -49.31 24.86
N ASP A 84 29.65 -50.41 24.67
CA ASP A 84 29.54 -51.13 23.39
C ASP A 84 28.38 -50.67 22.49
N MET A 85 27.64 -49.64 22.90
CA MET A 85 26.47 -49.07 22.20
C MET A 85 25.31 -50.05 21.93
N LYS A 86 25.28 -51.22 22.57
CA LYS A 86 24.21 -52.21 22.34
C LYS A 86 23.00 -52.04 23.26
N GLU A 87 23.15 -51.34 24.38
CA GLU A 87 22.04 -50.87 25.21
C GLU A 87 21.99 -49.35 25.15
N VAL A 88 20.81 -48.82 24.80
CA VAL A 88 20.52 -47.39 24.64
C VAL A 88 19.20 -47.11 25.34
N VAL A 89 19.19 -46.17 26.28
CA VAL A 89 18.02 -45.71 27.03
C VAL A 89 17.75 -44.25 26.65
N CYS A 90 16.58 -43.97 26.09
CA CYS A 90 16.12 -42.62 25.77
C CYS A 90 15.28 -42.09 26.93
N VAL A 91 15.73 -41.03 27.57
CA VAL A 91 15.06 -40.43 28.73
C VAL A 91 14.13 -39.31 28.27
N SER A 92 12.87 -39.38 28.68
CA SER A 92 11.77 -38.52 28.22
C SER A 92 11.45 -37.36 29.16
N SER A 93 11.91 -37.40 30.42
CA SER A 93 11.65 -36.34 31.41
C SER A 93 12.71 -36.30 32.52
N VAL A 94 12.76 -35.17 33.26
CA VAL A 94 13.60 -35.03 34.45
C VAL A 94 13.20 -36.04 35.54
N ALA A 95 11.90 -36.30 35.70
CA ALA A 95 11.39 -37.28 36.65
C ALA A 95 11.86 -38.70 36.30
N GLU A 96 11.81 -39.07 35.02
CA GLU A 96 12.33 -40.35 34.54
C GLU A 96 13.85 -40.45 34.74
N LEU A 97 14.61 -39.37 34.46
CA LEU A 97 16.05 -39.35 34.70
C LEU A 97 16.39 -39.64 36.17
N LYS A 98 15.70 -38.98 37.11
CA LYS A 98 15.89 -39.21 38.55
C LYS A 98 15.57 -40.65 38.94
N LYS A 99 14.44 -41.18 38.46
CA LYS A 99 14.01 -42.56 38.74
C LYS A 99 15.03 -43.58 38.24
N LEU A 100 15.53 -43.43 37.01
CA LEU A 100 16.45 -44.39 36.40
C LEU A 100 17.87 -44.28 36.97
N SER A 101 18.36 -43.06 37.24
CA SER A 101 19.72 -42.85 37.76
C SER A 101 19.85 -43.06 39.27
N GLY A 102 18.75 -42.94 40.02
CA GLY A 102 18.79 -42.86 41.49
C GLY A 102 19.36 -41.53 42.00
N TYR A 103 19.46 -40.50 41.17
CA TYR A 103 19.99 -39.20 41.55
C TYR A 103 19.01 -38.46 42.49
N GLU A 104 19.42 -38.28 43.75
CA GLU A 104 18.61 -37.62 44.79
C GLU A 104 18.72 -36.07 44.76
N GLY A 105 19.69 -35.53 44.02
CA GLY A 105 19.89 -34.08 43.92
C GLY A 105 18.82 -33.37 43.10
N GLU A 106 18.84 -32.04 43.15
CA GLU A 106 17.99 -31.20 42.32
C GLU A 106 18.61 -31.05 40.91
N ILE A 107 17.80 -31.20 39.86
CA ILE A 107 18.22 -31.01 38.46
C ILE A 107 17.54 -29.74 37.96
N LYS A 108 18.23 -28.60 38.10
CA LYS A 108 17.73 -27.28 37.65
C LYS A 108 18.15 -26.94 36.24
N ASP A 109 19.27 -27.51 35.81
CA ASP A 109 19.88 -27.25 34.53
C ASP A 109 20.09 -28.58 33.79
N LEU A 110 19.67 -28.60 32.53
CA LEU A 110 19.80 -29.74 31.64
C LEU A 110 20.91 -29.57 30.61
N HIS A 111 21.75 -28.54 30.73
CA HIS A 111 22.94 -28.39 29.90
C HIS A 111 23.99 -29.47 30.20
N ARG A 112 24.85 -29.69 29.19
CA ARG A 112 25.84 -30.78 29.12
C ARG A 112 26.71 -30.89 30.37
N ASP A 113 27.20 -29.76 30.88
CA ASP A 113 28.05 -29.68 32.08
C ASP A 113 27.34 -30.11 33.37
N SER A 114 26.01 -30.04 33.41
CA SER A 114 25.20 -30.48 34.55
C SER A 114 24.76 -31.93 34.44
N VAL A 115 24.42 -32.42 33.24
CA VAL A 115 23.81 -33.75 33.06
C VAL A 115 24.78 -34.87 32.70
N ASP A 116 25.98 -34.57 32.16
CA ASP A 116 26.95 -35.58 31.72
C ASP A 116 27.47 -36.45 32.88
N THR A 117 27.44 -35.94 34.12
CA THR A 117 27.87 -36.69 35.31
C THR A 117 26.82 -37.67 35.82
N ILE A 118 25.57 -37.56 35.36
CA ILE A 118 24.47 -38.43 35.79
C ILE A 118 24.51 -39.72 34.95
N THR A 119 24.56 -40.86 35.64
CA THR A 119 24.63 -42.18 34.99
C THR A 119 23.46 -43.07 35.35
N ILE A 120 23.16 -44.06 34.52
CA ILE A 120 22.04 -45.00 34.72
C ILE A 120 22.59 -46.43 34.86
N PRO A 121 22.23 -47.22 35.89
CA PRO A 121 22.58 -48.63 35.96
C PRO A 121 21.91 -49.42 34.82
N SER A 122 22.69 -50.25 34.13
CA SER A 122 22.21 -51.12 33.05
C SER A 122 21.22 -52.16 33.57
N GLN A 123 20.11 -52.33 32.84
CA GLN A 123 19.15 -53.40 33.09
C GLN A 123 19.54 -54.71 32.39
N GLN A 124 20.57 -54.68 31.54
CA GLN A 124 21.09 -55.82 30.78
C GLN A 124 22.44 -56.33 31.32
N GLY A 125 22.86 -55.89 32.51
CA GLY A 125 24.12 -56.31 33.13
C GLY A 125 25.38 -55.73 32.49
N LYS A 126 25.27 -54.63 31.74
CA LYS A 126 26.39 -53.95 31.05
C LYS A 126 27.05 -52.85 31.87
N GLY A 127 26.95 -52.94 33.20
CA GLY A 127 27.50 -51.95 34.11
C GLY A 127 26.70 -50.66 34.14
N THR A 128 27.34 -49.54 33.83
CA THR A 128 26.76 -48.20 33.98
C THR A 128 26.68 -47.52 32.62
N LEU A 129 25.49 -47.05 32.26
CA LEU A 129 25.22 -46.30 31.04
C LEU A 129 25.59 -44.82 31.24
N LYS A 130 26.22 -44.22 30.23
CA LYS A 130 26.60 -42.80 30.19
C LYS A 130 25.88 -42.10 29.06
N ARG A 131 25.59 -40.81 29.22
CA ARG A 131 25.01 -40.02 28.14
C ARG A 131 25.97 -39.99 26.93
N VAL A 132 25.44 -40.05 25.72
CA VAL A 132 26.21 -39.76 24.50
C VAL A 132 26.78 -38.35 24.54
N ASP A 133 27.88 -38.05 23.86
CA ASP A 133 28.50 -36.72 23.96
C ASP A 133 27.72 -35.61 23.22
N GLU A 134 26.97 -35.98 22.19
CA GLU A 134 26.36 -35.06 21.24
C GLU A 134 25.20 -34.24 21.83
N VAL A 135 25.00 -33.05 21.26
CA VAL A 135 23.84 -32.17 21.48
C VAL A 135 22.97 -32.11 20.23
N PHE A 136 21.73 -31.64 20.35
CA PHE A 136 20.82 -31.51 19.24
C PHE A 136 21.28 -30.45 18.23
N ASP A 137 20.92 -30.67 16.97
CA ASP A 137 20.88 -29.64 15.94
C ASP A 137 19.93 -28.53 16.37
N CYS A 138 20.33 -27.26 16.28
CA CYS A 138 19.48 -26.16 16.74
C CYS A 138 18.18 -26.03 15.94
N TRP A 139 18.13 -26.60 14.73
CA TRP A 139 16.89 -26.69 13.96
C TRP A 139 15.88 -27.66 14.58
N PHE A 140 16.32 -28.66 15.35
CA PHE A 140 15.45 -29.51 16.18
C PHE A 140 14.75 -28.67 17.23
N GLU A 141 15.51 -27.91 18.02
CA GLU A 141 14.95 -27.01 19.05
C GLU A 141 13.95 -26.02 18.46
N SER A 142 14.29 -25.36 17.34
CA SER A 142 13.38 -24.42 16.68
C SER A 142 12.14 -25.10 16.09
N GLY A 143 12.26 -26.33 15.56
CA GLY A 143 11.14 -27.09 15.03
C GLY A 143 10.24 -27.66 16.14
N SER A 144 10.78 -27.85 17.34
CA SER A 144 10.03 -28.26 18.53
C SER A 144 9.23 -27.13 19.18
N MET A 145 9.48 -25.88 18.77
CA MET A 145 8.85 -24.68 19.34
C MET A 145 7.33 -24.77 19.55
N PRO A 146 6.51 -25.33 18.63
CA PRO A 146 5.05 -25.35 18.80
C PRO A 146 4.60 -25.99 20.10
N TYR A 147 5.22 -27.10 20.51
CA TYR A 147 4.86 -27.83 21.73
C TYR A 147 5.81 -27.49 22.91
N ALA A 148 7.09 -27.27 22.64
CA ALA A 148 8.08 -26.96 23.66
C ALA A 148 7.84 -25.61 24.35
N SER A 149 7.34 -24.60 23.60
CA SER A 149 7.05 -23.26 24.16
C SER A 149 5.92 -23.26 25.20
N SER A 150 5.07 -24.28 25.18
CA SER A 150 3.97 -24.48 26.15
C SER A 150 4.26 -25.62 27.12
N HIS A 151 5.51 -26.09 27.19
CA HIS A 151 5.94 -27.20 28.05
C HIS A 151 5.09 -28.48 27.89
N TYR A 152 4.53 -28.73 26.70
CA TYR A 152 3.78 -29.96 26.41
C TYR A 152 4.70 -31.19 26.48
N PRO A 153 4.28 -32.30 27.11
CA PRO A 153 2.93 -32.58 27.64
C PRO A 153 2.73 -32.29 29.14
N PHE A 154 3.62 -31.55 29.81
CA PHE A 154 3.75 -31.54 31.27
C PHE A 154 3.02 -30.41 32.02
N ASP A 155 2.60 -29.34 31.34
CA ASP A 155 2.07 -28.13 32.00
C ASP A 155 0.66 -27.76 31.53
N TYR A 156 -0.32 -28.55 31.97
CA TYR A 156 -1.75 -28.35 31.66
C TYR A 156 -2.62 -28.63 32.89
N PRO A 157 -3.76 -27.93 33.06
CA PRO A 157 -4.68 -28.18 34.17
C PRO A 157 -5.15 -29.66 34.19
N GLY A 158 -4.85 -30.35 35.29
CA GLY A 158 -5.19 -31.77 35.47
C GLY A 158 -4.12 -32.76 35.01
N TYR A 159 -2.90 -32.30 34.68
CA TYR A 159 -1.73 -33.16 34.51
C TYR A 159 -1.42 -33.94 35.79
N ASP A 160 -1.17 -35.25 35.64
CA ASP A 160 -0.82 -36.16 36.72
C ASP A 160 0.67 -36.49 36.63
N GLU A 161 1.47 -35.94 37.54
CA GLU A 161 2.91 -36.22 37.63
C GLU A 161 3.25 -37.70 37.83
N SER A 162 2.31 -38.48 38.42
CA SER A 162 2.49 -39.91 38.63
C SER A 162 2.21 -40.75 37.37
N ASN A 163 1.53 -40.16 36.40
CA ASN A 163 1.25 -40.75 35.08
C ASN A 163 1.73 -39.80 33.96
N PRO A 164 2.99 -39.92 33.51
CA PRO A 164 3.54 -39.09 32.45
C PRO A 164 2.77 -39.11 31.11
N GLU A 165 1.98 -40.15 30.86
CA GLU A 165 1.14 -40.27 29.66
C GLU A 165 -0.15 -39.45 29.75
N SER A 166 -0.53 -38.98 30.95
CA SER A 166 -1.76 -38.22 31.20
C SER A 166 -1.88 -36.96 30.33
N GLY A 167 -0.75 -36.32 30.03
CA GLY A 167 -0.67 -35.13 29.17
C GLY A 167 -0.55 -35.40 27.68
N MET A 168 -0.43 -36.65 27.24
CA MET A 168 -0.13 -36.98 25.83
C MET A 168 -1.37 -37.18 24.95
N SER A 169 -2.56 -37.30 25.56
CA SER A 169 -3.80 -37.51 24.81
C SER A 169 -4.19 -36.27 24.00
N ARG A 170 -4.58 -36.49 22.74
CA ARG A 170 -4.99 -35.42 21.82
C ARG A 170 -6.45 -35.02 21.98
N THR A 171 -7.29 -35.93 22.45
CA THR A 171 -8.75 -35.79 22.48
C THR A 171 -9.30 -35.70 23.90
N GLU A 172 -8.55 -36.20 24.87
CA GLU A 172 -8.99 -36.35 26.26
C GLU A 172 -7.92 -35.86 27.23
N GLY A 173 -8.28 -35.73 28.50
CA GLY A 173 -7.34 -35.34 29.54
C GLY A 173 -6.76 -33.92 29.37
N PRO A 174 -5.68 -33.61 30.11
CA PRO A 174 -5.03 -32.30 30.11
C PRO A 174 -4.38 -31.94 28.76
N GLY A 175 -3.84 -32.93 28.04
CA GLY A 175 -3.15 -32.72 26.76
C GLY A 175 -3.99 -32.14 25.62
N LYS A 176 -5.32 -32.32 25.66
CA LYS A 176 -6.24 -31.83 24.62
C LYS A 176 -6.22 -30.32 24.43
N GLU A 177 -5.87 -29.55 25.48
CA GLU A 177 -5.85 -28.10 25.41
C GLU A 177 -4.84 -27.59 24.38
N PHE A 178 -3.68 -28.25 24.26
CA PHE A 178 -2.69 -27.96 23.22
C PHE A 178 -3.31 -27.99 21.82
N PHE A 179 -4.13 -29.00 21.54
CA PHE A 179 -4.75 -29.24 20.24
C PHE A 179 -5.92 -28.30 19.93
N THR A 180 -6.32 -27.42 20.86
CA THR A 180 -7.21 -26.29 20.55
C THR A 180 -6.49 -25.15 19.82
N LYS A 181 -5.15 -25.09 19.94
CA LYS A 181 -4.28 -24.08 19.34
C LYS A 181 -3.33 -24.66 18.27
N TYR A 182 -3.23 -25.99 18.20
CA TYR A 182 -2.42 -26.72 17.23
C TYR A 182 -3.30 -27.41 16.17
N PRO A 183 -3.05 -27.26 14.86
CA PRO A 183 -2.00 -26.43 14.26
C PRO A 183 -2.31 -24.93 14.37
N GLY A 184 -1.27 -24.10 14.44
CA GLY A 184 -1.41 -22.64 14.47
C GLY A 184 -2.02 -22.11 13.17
N ASP A 185 -2.74 -21.00 13.24
CA ASP A 185 -3.44 -20.48 12.07
C ASP A 185 -2.49 -19.98 10.98
N PHE A 186 -1.34 -19.42 11.37
CA PHE A 186 -0.42 -18.79 10.43
C PHE A 186 1.03 -18.68 10.93
N ILE A 187 1.99 -18.74 10.00
CA ILE A 187 3.40 -18.35 10.19
C ILE A 187 3.91 -17.50 9.01
N ALA A 188 4.86 -16.59 9.28
CA ALA A 188 5.50 -15.75 8.26
C ALA A 188 7.01 -15.68 8.44
N GLU A 189 7.78 -16.16 7.48
CA GLU A 189 9.25 -16.04 7.49
C GLU A 189 9.84 -15.96 6.07
N GLY A 190 11.14 -15.69 5.99
CA GLY A 190 11.87 -15.55 4.74
C GLY A 190 11.95 -16.84 3.91
N LEU A 191 12.14 -16.67 2.59
CA LEU A 191 12.27 -17.75 1.61
C LEU A 191 13.35 -18.78 1.97
N ASP A 192 14.37 -18.38 2.73
CA ASP A 192 15.42 -19.27 3.23
C ASP A 192 14.93 -20.30 4.26
N GLN A 193 13.80 -20.06 4.94
CA GLN A 193 13.21 -21.02 5.87
C GLN A 193 12.61 -22.26 5.19
N THR A 194 12.45 -22.26 3.87
CA THR A 194 12.10 -23.48 3.11
C THR A 194 13.10 -24.62 3.29
N ARG A 195 14.33 -24.32 3.73
CA ARG A 195 15.36 -25.32 4.06
C ARG A 195 15.78 -25.30 5.54
N GLY A 196 15.08 -24.52 6.36
CA GLY A 196 15.34 -24.34 7.77
C GLY A 196 14.08 -24.64 8.56
N TRP A 197 13.52 -23.61 9.19
CA TRP A 197 12.44 -23.75 10.16
C TRP A 197 11.17 -24.42 9.60
N PHE A 198 10.72 -24.05 8.40
CA PHE A 198 9.53 -24.67 7.80
C PHE A 198 9.71 -26.17 7.62
N TYR A 199 10.90 -26.59 7.18
CA TYR A 199 11.21 -28.00 6.98
C TYR A 199 11.20 -28.77 8.31
N THR A 200 11.85 -28.27 9.35
CA THR A 200 11.91 -28.99 10.64
C THR A 200 10.59 -28.99 11.38
N LEU A 201 9.82 -27.90 11.30
CA LEU A 201 8.42 -27.86 11.74
C LEU A 201 7.58 -28.96 11.07
N SER A 202 7.67 -29.07 9.74
CA SER A 202 6.93 -30.08 8.96
C SER A 202 7.30 -31.52 9.35
N VAL A 203 8.61 -31.80 9.49
CA VAL A 203 9.12 -33.12 9.88
C VAL A 203 8.63 -33.51 11.27
N LEU A 204 8.86 -32.66 12.27
CA LEU A 204 8.47 -32.97 13.65
C LEU A 204 6.95 -33.01 13.83
N GLY A 205 6.22 -32.07 13.20
CA GLY A 205 4.75 -32.08 13.22
C GLY A 205 4.16 -33.34 12.59
N THR A 206 4.74 -33.82 11.49
CA THR A 206 4.28 -35.05 10.83
C THR A 206 4.61 -36.28 11.67
N HIS A 207 5.82 -36.38 12.22
CA HIS A 207 6.22 -37.53 13.04
C HIS A 207 5.46 -37.62 14.36
N LEU A 208 5.28 -36.49 15.06
CA LEU A 208 4.65 -36.47 16.38
C LEU A 208 3.13 -36.37 16.29
N PHE A 209 2.62 -35.61 15.31
CA PHE A 209 1.22 -35.18 15.25
C PHE A 209 0.48 -35.55 13.98
N ASN A 210 1.16 -36.13 12.97
CA ASN A 210 0.61 -36.44 11.65
C ASN A 210 -0.03 -35.22 10.94
N THR A 211 0.51 -34.02 11.18
CA THR A 211 0.11 -32.80 10.50
C THR A 211 1.21 -31.75 10.61
N PHE A 212 1.26 -30.80 9.67
CA PHE A 212 2.12 -29.63 9.84
C PHE A 212 1.61 -28.76 11.00
N PRO A 213 2.51 -28.06 11.71
CA PRO A 213 2.15 -27.26 12.88
C PRO A 213 1.52 -25.89 12.53
N TYR A 214 1.17 -25.68 11.26
CA TYR A 214 0.59 -24.44 10.75
C TYR A 214 -0.42 -24.74 9.64
N LYS A 215 -1.47 -23.90 9.52
CA LYS A 215 -2.46 -23.96 8.44
C LYS A 215 -2.05 -23.10 7.24
N ASN A 216 -1.60 -21.87 7.49
CA ASN A 216 -1.18 -20.90 6.47
C ASN A 216 0.31 -20.55 6.62
N CYS A 217 1.04 -20.48 5.52
CA CYS A 217 2.48 -20.14 5.49
C CYS A 217 2.73 -19.00 4.49
N VAL A 218 3.03 -17.80 4.97
CA VAL A 218 3.45 -16.68 4.11
C VAL A 218 4.97 -16.64 4.06
N VAL A 219 5.47 -16.51 2.85
CA VAL A 219 6.90 -16.54 2.57
C VAL A 219 7.33 -15.21 1.98
N ASN A 220 8.06 -14.42 2.76
CA ASN A 220 8.65 -13.20 2.26
C ASN A 220 9.96 -13.46 1.50
N GLY A 221 10.27 -12.58 0.57
CA GLY A 221 11.53 -12.57 -0.15
C GLY A 221 12.67 -12.01 0.70
N ILE A 222 13.75 -11.62 0.02
CA ILE A 222 14.99 -11.18 0.68
C ILE A 222 15.17 -9.68 0.42
N VAL A 223 15.33 -8.92 1.50
CA VAL A 223 15.75 -7.52 1.40
C VAL A 223 17.26 -7.47 1.13
N LEU A 224 17.62 -6.76 0.06
CA LEU A 224 18.96 -6.57 -0.45
C LEU A 224 19.38 -5.11 -0.23
N ALA A 225 20.68 -4.88 -0.14
CA ALA A 225 21.25 -3.55 -0.22
C ALA A 225 20.90 -2.89 -1.57
N GLU A 226 21.07 -1.58 -1.66
CA GLU A 226 20.75 -0.80 -2.87
C GLU A 226 21.53 -1.29 -4.10
N ASP A 227 22.77 -1.78 -3.90
CA ASP A 227 23.61 -2.39 -4.94
C ASP A 227 23.21 -3.82 -5.33
N GLY A 228 22.14 -4.36 -4.72
CA GLY A 228 21.63 -5.71 -4.95
C GLY A 228 22.39 -6.82 -4.21
N LYS A 229 23.39 -6.50 -3.39
CA LYS A 229 24.05 -7.52 -2.55
C LYS A 229 23.21 -7.88 -1.34
N LYS A 230 23.38 -9.11 -0.85
CA LYS A 230 22.76 -9.53 0.41
C LYS A 230 23.25 -8.65 1.56
N MET A 231 22.31 -8.11 2.34
CA MET A 231 22.66 -7.35 3.54
C MET A 231 23.36 -8.26 4.56
N SER A 232 24.44 -7.80 5.16
CA SER A 232 25.10 -8.52 6.25
C SER A 232 25.81 -7.59 7.22
N LYS A 233 25.77 -7.95 8.51
CA LYS A 233 26.44 -7.18 9.58
C LYS A 233 27.95 -7.03 9.32
N SER A 234 28.58 -8.05 8.73
CA SER A 234 30.00 -8.03 8.36
C SER A 234 30.31 -7.04 7.23
N LEU A 235 29.40 -6.88 6.26
CA LEU A 235 29.59 -5.96 5.14
C LEU A 235 29.16 -4.52 5.47
N LYS A 236 28.40 -4.31 6.57
CA LYS A 236 27.85 -3.01 6.97
C LYS A 236 27.15 -2.26 5.81
N ASN A 237 26.52 -3.02 4.91
CA ASN A 237 25.96 -2.53 3.65
C ASN A 237 24.45 -2.23 3.74
N PHE A 238 23.95 -1.87 4.93
CA PHE A 238 22.57 -1.49 5.15
C PHE A 238 22.50 -0.40 6.22
N PRO A 239 21.59 0.59 6.08
CA PRO A 239 21.35 1.54 7.16
C PRO A 239 20.73 0.82 8.35
N ASP A 240 21.11 1.22 9.57
CA ASP A 240 20.43 0.75 10.77
C ASP A 240 18.92 1.06 10.64
N PRO A 241 18.03 0.05 10.77
CA PRO A 241 16.59 0.28 10.69
C PRO A 241 16.10 1.40 11.60
N MET A 242 16.72 1.60 12.76
CA MET A 242 16.32 2.65 13.70
C MET A 242 16.60 4.05 13.15
N LEU A 243 17.68 4.24 12.38
CA LEU A 243 17.93 5.54 11.75
C LEU A 243 16.85 5.91 10.73
N VAL A 244 16.28 4.92 10.03
CA VAL A 244 15.17 5.12 9.10
C VAL A 244 13.88 5.43 9.86
N VAL A 245 13.63 4.70 10.95
CA VAL A 245 12.47 4.93 11.83
C VAL A 245 12.51 6.31 12.46
N ASP A 246 13.67 6.76 12.95
CA ASP A 246 13.82 8.07 13.59
C ASP A 246 13.61 9.23 12.60
N ARG A 247 13.98 9.04 11.31
CA ARG A 247 13.82 10.06 10.26
C ARG A 247 12.42 10.11 9.66
N TYR A 248 11.82 8.96 9.36
CA TYR A 248 10.59 8.88 8.57
C TYR A 248 9.40 8.26 9.31
N GLY A 249 9.63 7.70 10.50
CA GLY A 249 8.63 6.99 11.28
C GLY A 249 8.50 5.50 10.92
N ALA A 250 8.03 4.70 11.88
CA ALA A 250 7.82 3.26 11.71
C ALA A 250 6.76 2.94 10.64
N ASP A 251 5.70 3.76 10.53
CA ASP A 251 4.63 3.56 9.55
C ASP A 251 5.12 3.67 8.10
N ALA A 252 6.05 4.59 7.82
CA ALA A 252 6.63 4.75 6.50
C ALA A 252 7.44 3.52 6.08
N LEU A 253 8.27 3.01 7.00
CA LEU A 253 9.05 1.80 6.76
C LEU A 253 8.15 0.56 6.58
N ARG A 254 7.10 0.43 7.40
CA ARG A 254 6.13 -0.66 7.32
C ARG A 254 5.42 -0.68 5.96
N LEU A 255 4.85 0.44 5.53
CA LEU A 255 4.20 0.52 4.22
C LEU A 255 5.16 0.28 3.06
N TYR A 256 6.38 0.85 3.12
CA TYR A 256 7.38 0.62 2.09
C TYR A 256 7.70 -0.87 1.90
N LEU A 257 7.83 -1.63 2.99
CA LEU A 257 8.11 -3.06 2.91
C LEU A 257 6.89 -3.86 2.43
N ILE A 258 5.68 -3.54 2.91
CA ILE A 258 4.47 -4.29 2.56
C ILE A 258 4.02 -4.01 1.13
N ASP A 259 4.24 -2.80 0.60
CA ASP A 259 3.94 -2.43 -0.79
C ASP A 259 4.99 -2.91 -1.80
N SER A 260 5.92 -3.77 -1.37
CA SER A 260 7.04 -4.21 -2.18
C SER A 260 6.91 -5.65 -2.68
N PRO A 261 7.72 -6.08 -3.68
CA PRO A 261 7.79 -7.49 -4.09
C PRO A 261 8.20 -8.46 -2.97
N VAL A 262 8.72 -7.97 -1.83
CA VAL A 262 9.18 -8.83 -0.73
C VAL A 262 8.03 -9.65 -0.14
N VAL A 263 6.82 -9.12 -0.06
CA VAL A 263 5.65 -9.87 0.42
C VAL A 263 5.13 -10.92 -0.58
N ARG A 264 5.79 -11.04 -1.74
CA ARG A 264 5.53 -12.04 -2.79
C ARG A 264 6.69 -13.02 -2.98
N GLY A 265 7.57 -13.16 -1.99
CA GLY A 265 8.72 -14.06 -2.07
C GLY A 265 9.85 -13.57 -2.99
N GLU A 266 9.77 -12.34 -3.51
CA GLU A 266 10.74 -11.75 -4.44
C GLU A 266 11.75 -10.83 -3.74
N PRO A 267 12.96 -10.64 -4.29
CA PRO A 267 13.92 -9.72 -3.68
C PRO A 267 13.49 -8.26 -3.78
N LEU A 268 13.76 -7.48 -2.74
CA LEU A 268 13.62 -6.03 -2.72
C LEU A 268 15.01 -5.39 -2.56
N ARG A 269 15.38 -4.45 -3.43
CA ARG A 269 16.52 -3.56 -3.19
C ARG A 269 16.03 -2.39 -2.34
N PHE A 270 16.47 -2.36 -1.08
CA PHE A 270 16.07 -1.32 -0.16
C PHE A 270 16.65 0.03 -0.59
N SER A 271 15.81 1.07 -0.64
CA SER A 271 16.22 2.46 -0.87
C SER A 271 15.47 3.39 0.06
N GLU A 272 16.23 4.26 0.76
CA GLU A 272 15.69 5.27 1.68
C GLU A 272 14.77 6.26 0.95
N MET A 273 15.06 6.55 -0.32
CA MET A 273 14.22 7.40 -1.18
C MET A 273 12.79 6.85 -1.30
N GLY A 274 12.64 5.53 -1.39
CA GLY A 274 11.33 4.88 -1.45
C GLY A 274 10.54 5.08 -0.16
N VAL A 275 11.20 5.02 1.01
CA VAL A 275 10.57 5.30 2.30
C VAL A 275 10.11 6.77 2.37
N LYS A 276 10.94 7.71 1.90
CA LYS A 276 10.61 9.13 1.80
C LYS A 276 9.38 9.38 0.92
N GLN A 277 9.25 8.65 -0.19
CA GLN A 277 8.10 8.74 -1.10
C GLN A 277 6.80 8.27 -0.45
N ILE A 278 6.83 7.24 0.41
CA ILE A 278 5.65 6.81 1.18
C ILE A 278 5.15 7.93 2.09
N VAL A 279 6.06 8.65 2.75
CA VAL A 279 5.67 9.79 3.59
C VAL A 279 4.97 10.86 2.75
N SER A 280 5.60 11.30 1.65
CA SER A 280 5.07 12.38 0.82
C SER A 280 3.80 12.02 0.04
N GLY A 281 3.71 10.78 -0.45
CA GLY A 281 2.62 10.31 -1.29
C GLY A 281 1.44 9.72 -0.54
N VAL A 282 1.59 9.32 0.72
CA VAL A 282 0.55 8.60 1.47
C VAL A 282 0.28 9.22 2.84
N LEU A 283 1.28 9.20 3.72
CA LEU A 283 1.07 9.56 5.14
C LEU A 283 0.67 11.03 5.28
N LEU A 284 1.33 11.91 4.52
CA LEU A 284 1.00 13.33 4.52
C LEU A 284 -0.38 13.62 3.91
N PRO A 285 -0.76 13.10 2.73
CA PRO A 285 -2.14 13.22 2.24
C PRO A 285 -3.21 12.76 3.24
N LEU A 286 -3.00 11.61 3.91
CA LEU A 286 -3.93 11.10 4.93
C LEU A 286 -4.00 12.02 6.15
N TRP A 287 -2.87 12.52 6.64
CA TRP A 287 -2.86 13.49 7.73
C TRP A 287 -3.55 14.81 7.34
N ASN A 288 -3.30 15.26 6.12
CA ASN A 288 -3.88 16.50 5.60
C ASN A 288 -5.39 16.39 5.35
N SER A 289 -5.92 15.21 5.00
CA SER A 289 -7.37 15.01 4.89
C SER A 289 -8.06 15.18 6.24
N TYR A 290 -7.50 14.61 7.31
CA TYR A 290 -7.97 14.83 8.68
C TYR A 290 -7.88 16.31 9.08
N ASN A 291 -6.73 16.96 8.86
CA ASN A 291 -6.58 18.39 9.21
C ASN A 291 -7.58 19.27 8.46
N PHE A 292 -7.85 18.96 7.18
CA PHE A 292 -8.84 19.68 6.40
C PHE A 292 -10.24 19.51 7.00
N PHE A 293 -10.63 18.28 7.33
CA PHE A 293 -11.88 17.99 8.04
C PHE A 293 -11.99 18.79 9.35
N ALA A 294 -10.97 18.72 10.21
CA ALA A 294 -10.98 19.41 11.50
C ALA A 294 -11.13 20.93 11.36
N GLN A 295 -10.48 21.53 10.36
CA GLN A 295 -10.64 22.95 10.04
C GLN A 295 -12.07 23.28 9.58
N GLN A 296 -12.69 22.41 8.78
CA GLN A 296 -14.06 22.65 8.30
C GLN A 296 -15.10 22.45 9.41
N ALA A 297 -14.90 21.47 10.30
CA ALA A 297 -15.73 21.30 11.49
C ALA A 297 -15.63 22.53 12.42
N ALA A 298 -14.44 23.10 12.58
CA ALA A 298 -14.26 24.36 13.32
C ALA A 298 -14.91 25.56 12.63
N LEU A 299 -14.89 25.61 11.30
CA LEU A 299 -15.57 26.65 10.51
C LEU A 299 -17.09 26.54 10.65
N LEU A 300 -17.65 25.32 10.59
CA LEU A 300 -19.06 25.07 10.88
C LEU A 300 -19.43 25.63 12.26
N LYS A 301 -18.66 25.29 13.30
CA LYS A 301 -18.87 25.83 14.65
C LYS A 301 -18.83 27.36 14.70
N LYS A 302 -17.89 28.00 13.99
CA LYS A 302 -17.82 29.47 13.93
C LYS A 302 -19.09 30.06 13.30
N ASN A 303 -19.60 29.45 12.23
CA ASN A 303 -20.69 29.99 11.44
C ASN A 303 -22.08 29.70 12.02
N THR A 304 -22.26 28.54 12.66
CA THR A 304 -23.58 28.05 13.12
C THR A 304 -23.68 27.86 14.63
N ASN A 305 -22.58 28.11 15.37
CA ASN A 305 -22.46 27.86 16.81
C ASN A 305 -22.80 26.41 17.22
N THR A 306 -22.64 25.46 16.29
CA THR A 306 -22.97 24.04 16.48
C THR A 306 -21.72 23.19 16.30
N ASP A 307 -21.43 22.33 17.27
CA ASP A 307 -20.34 21.37 17.18
C ASP A 307 -20.69 20.25 16.18
N PHE A 308 -19.74 19.87 15.33
CA PHE A 308 -19.94 18.73 14.45
C PHE A 308 -19.96 17.42 15.26
N VAL A 309 -21.03 16.64 15.09
CA VAL A 309 -21.19 15.28 15.61
C VAL A 309 -21.55 14.38 14.43
N PHE A 310 -20.90 13.23 14.35
CA PHE A 310 -21.19 12.24 13.32
C PHE A 310 -22.58 11.64 13.51
N ASP A 311 -23.35 11.62 12.43
CA ASP A 311 -24.70 11.06 12.34
C ASP A 311 -24.70 9.91 11.30
N PRO A 312 -24.81 8.64 11.73
CA PRO A 312 -24.84 7.47 10.83
C PRO A 312 -26.01 7.45 9.85
N ASP A 313 -27.11 8.14 10.17
CA ASP A 313 -28.36 8.05 9.42
C ASP A 313 -28.51 9.17 8.38
N ILE A 314 -27.71 10.23 8.46
CA ILE A 314 -27.83 11.40 7.59
C ILE A 314 -27.69 11.06 6.10
N GLN A 315 -26.94 10.00 5.78
CA GLN A 315 -26.68 9.58 4.40
C GLN A 315 -27.91 8.99 3.71
N LYS A 316 -28.94 8.59 4.46
CA LYS A 316 -30.21 8.07 3.89
C LYS A 316 -30.93 9.09 3.02
N THR A 317 -30.73 10.38 3.30
CA THR A 317 -31.32 11.49 2.53
C THR A 317 -30.29 12.16 1.60
N ASN A 318 -29.06 11.66 1.54
CA ASN A 318 -28.01 12.23 0.71
C ASN A 318 -28.16 11.79 -0.76
N SER A 319 -28.31 12.77 -1.65
CA SER A 319 -28.44 12.56 -3.09
C SER A 319 -27.20 13.03 -3.88
N ASN A 320 -26.19 13.59 -3.22
CA ASN A 320 -25.00 14.07 -3.87
C ASN A 320 -24.18 12.92 -4.48
N VAL A 321 -23.85 13.05 -5.76
CA VAL A 321 -23.19 11.98 -6.52
C VAL A 321 -21.77 11.70 -6.02
N MET A 322 -21.00 12.72 -5.62
CA MET A 322 -19.64 12.53 -5.13
C MET A 322 -19.60 11.92 -3.73
N ASP A 323 -20.58 12.24 -2.88
CA ASP A 323 -20.70 11.63 -1.55
C ASP A 323 -21.07 10.15 -1.66
N ARG A 324 -22.09 9.83 -2.48
CA ARG A 324 -22.48 8.44 -2.77
C ARG A 324 -21.33 7.65 -3.38
N TRP A 325 -20.58 8.27 -4.29
CA TRP A 325 -19.41 7.65 -4.91
C TRP A 325 -18.36 7.25 -3.89
N ILE A 326 -17.88 8.19 -3.06
CA ILE A 326 -16.77 7.90 -2.15
C ILE A 326 -17.19 6.87 -1.08
N LEU A 327 -18.46 6.89 -0.65
CA LEU A 327 -19.01 5.88 0.25
C LEU A 327 -19.08 4.50 -0.41
N ALA A 328 -19.60 4.41 -1.64
CA ALA A 328 -19.63 3.17 -2.41
C ALA A 328 -18.23 2.60 -2.64
N SER A 329 -17.28 3.44 -3.07
CA SER A 329 -15.88 3.04 -3.27
C SER A 329 -15.19 2.63 -1.97
N THR A 330 -15.58 3.21 -0.82
CA THR A 330 -15.13 2.72 0.49
C THR A 330 -15.62 1.30 0.74
N GLN A 331 -16.88 0.97 0.43
CA GLN A 331 -17.41 -0.39 0.60
C GLN A 331 -16.77 -1.40 -0.36
N SER A 332 -16.59 -1.01 -1.63
CA SER A 332 -15.87 -1.81 -2.63
C SER A 332 -14.42 -2.09 -2.20
N LEU A 333 -13.75 -1.11 -1.59
CA LEU A 333 -12.45 -1.31 -0.96
C LEU A 333 -12.54 -2.32 0.20
N LEU A 334 -13.44 -2.13 1.15
CA LEU A 334 -13.57 -3.03 2.32
C LEU A 334 -13.84 -4.48 1.91
N GLN A 335 -14.74 -4.69 0.96
CA GLN A 335 -15.04 -6.01 0.42
C GLN A 335 -13.79 -6.66 -0.19
N TYR A 336 -13.02 -5.87 -0.95
CA TYR A 336 -11.76 -6.34 -1.52
C TYR A 336 -10.71 -6.66 -0.45
N VAL A 337 -10.52 -5.78 0.53
CA VAL A 337 -9.56 -5.97 1.62
C VAL A 337 -9.89 -7.23 2.41
N ASN A 338 -11.16 -7.45 2.78
CA ASN A 338 -11.58 -8.65 3.50
C ASN A 338 -11.22 -9.92 2.72
N LYS A 339 -11.57 -9.98 1.42
CA LYS A 339 -11.28 -11.12 0.55
C LYS A 339 -9.78 -11.40 0.41
N GLU A 340 -8.96 -10.36 0.30
CA GLU A 340 -7.52 -10.52 0.12
C GLU A 340 -6.79 -10.84 1.43
N MET A 341 -7.20 -10.25 2.54
CA MET A 341 -6.65 -10.53 3.87
C MET A 341 -6.99 -11.94 4.35
N GLU A 342 -8.20 -12.45 4.08
CA GLU A 342 -8.57 -13.85 4.36
C GLU A 342 -7.67 -14.84 3.63
N GLY A 343 -7.22 -14.47 2.42
CA GLY A 343 -6.23 -15.22 1.64
C GLY A 343 -4.77 -14.89 1.95
N TYR A 344 -4.46 -14.08 2.98
CA TYR A 344 -3.12 -13.60 3.32
C TYR A 344 -2.37 -12.88 2.17
N ARG A 345 -3.11 -12.31 1.19
CA ARG A 345 -2.55 -11.64 0.00
C ARG A 345 -2.28 -10.16 0.27
N LEU A 346 -1.38 -9.85 1.21
CA LEU A 346 -1.10 -8.47 1.65
C LEU A 346 -0.68 -7.52 0.50
N TYR A 347 0.02 -8.06 -0.50
CA TYR A 347 0.57 -7.30 -1.63
C TYR A 347 -0.49 -6.69 -2.56
N THR A 348 -1.75 -7.14 -2.48
CA THR A 348 -2.85 -6.58 -3.28
C THR A 348 -3.63 -5.53 -2.51
N VAL A 349 -3.57 -5.57 -1.18
CA VAL A 349 -4.36 -4.72 -0.27
C VAL A 349 -3.80 -3.31 -0.22
N VAL A 350 -2.49 -3.17 0.00
CA VAL A 350 -1.85 -1.87 0.20
C VAL A 350 -2.07 -0.93 -1.00
N PRO A 351 -1.82 -1.31 -2.26
CA PRO A 351 -2.05 -0.42 -3.40
C PRO A 351 -3.47 0.16 -3.47
N ARG A 352 -4.49 -0.62 -3.10
CA ARG A 352 -5.88 -0.16 -3.10
C ARG A 352 -6.20 0.78 -1.95
N LEU A 353 -5.64 0.52 -0.76
CA LEU A 353 -5.72 1.45 0.36
C LEU A 353 -5.07 2.79 0.02
N LEU A 354 -3.89 2.75 -0.63
CA LEU A 354 -3.21 3.97 -1.10
C LEU A 354 -4.05 4.73 -2.13
N LYS A 355 -4.63 4.02 -3.10
CA LYS A 355 -5.56 4.64 -4.07
C LYS A 355 -6.74 5.31 -3.38
N MET A 356 -7.31 4.71 -2.33
CA MET A 356 -8.44 5.31 -1.63
C MET A 356 -8.06 6.60 -0.87
N VAL A 357 -6.84 6.70 -0.35
CA VAL A 357 -6.30 7.96 0.20
C VAL A 357 -6.20 9.02 -0.90
N ASP A 358 -5.74 8.65 -2.09
CA ASP A 358 -5.72 9.53 -3.27
C ASP A 358 -7.12 9.96 -3.71
N ASP A 359 -8.06 9.02 -3.85
CA ASP A 359 -9.47 9.27 -4.18
C ASP A 359 -10.12 10.23 -3.16
N THR A 360 -9.84 10.05 -1.88
CA THR A 360 -10.35 10.93 -0.82
C THR A 360 -9.78 12.35 -0.93
N THR A 361 -8.49 12.48 -1.24
CA THR A 361 -7.77 13.77 -1.19
C THR A 361 -7.85 14.55 -2.50
N ASN A 362 -7.51 13.91 -3.61
CA ASN A 362 -7.34 14.53 -4.92
C ASN A 362 -8.62 14.57 -5.75
N TRP A 363 -9.61 13.77 -5.41
CA TRP A 363 -10.92 13.77 -6.05
C TRP A 363 -12.00 14.28 -5.10
N TYR A 364 -12.33 13.54 -4.05
CA TYR A 364 -13.46 13.87 -3.19
C TYR A 364 -13.31 15.23 -2.49
N ILE A 365 -12.27 15.44 -1.69
CA ILE A 365 -12.04 16.73 -1.02
C ILE A 365 -11.91 17.85 -2.04
N ARG A 366 -11.17 17.62 -3.14
CA ARG A 366 -10.92 18.63 -4.18
C ARG A 366 -12.22 19.20 -4.77
N PHE A 367 -13.12 18.32 -5.21
CA PHE A 367 -14.39 18.71 -5.83
C PHE A 367 -15.43 19.22 -4.83
N ASN A 368 -15.31 18.83 -3.56
CA ASN A 368 -16.29 19.19 -2.53
C ASN A 368 -15.80 20.30 -1.60
N ARG A 369 -14.68 20.99 -1.89
CA ARG A 369 -14.14 22.04 -1.01
C ARG A 369 -15.15 23.13 -0.67
N ASN A 370 -15.95 23.57 -1.64
CA ASN A 370 -16.93 24.64 -1.43
C ASN A 370 -18.08 24.16 -0.55
N ARG A 371 -18.57 22.93 -0.78
CA ARG A 371 -19.58 22.27 0.07
C ARG A 371 -19.09 22.10 1.50
N LEU A 372 -17.88 21.54 1.66
CA LEU A 372 -17.23 21.32 2.95
C LEU A 372 -16.95 22.62 3.72
N LYS A 373 -16.87 23.77 3.04
CA LYS A 373 -16.71 25.10 3.65
C LYS A 373 -18.02 25.81 3.96
N GLY A 374 -19.17 25.27 3.56
CA GLY A 374 -20.46 25.98 3.61
C GLY A 374 -20.51 27.19 2.68
N GLN A 375 -20.02 27.04 1.45
CA GLN A 375 -19.99 28.07 0.40
C GLN A 375 -20.75 27.65 -0.87
N ALA A 376 -21.56 26.59 -0.80
CA ALA A 376 -22.25 26.02 -1.96
C ALA A 376 -23.28 27.00 -2.57
N GLY A 377 -23.86 27.89 -1.76
CA GLY A 377 -24.84 28.90 -2.18
C GLY A 377 -24.24 30.12 -2.87
N SER A 378 -22.91 30.29 -2.87
CA SER A 378 -22.25 31.52 -3.36
C SER A 378 -21.85 31.49 -4.85
N ALA A 379 -21.95 30.33 -5.52
CA ALA A 379 -21.23 30.08 -6.78
C ALA A 379 -22.10 29.83 -8.03
N ALA A 380 -23.44 29.81 -7.94
CA ALA A 380 -24.29 29.67 -9.12
C ALA A 380 -25.54 30.56 -9.05
N PRO A 381 -25.88 31.32 -10.11
CA PRO A 381 -27.21 31.89 -10.24
C PRO A 381 -28.19 30.73 -10.44
N LYS A 382 -29.07 30.48 -9.46
CA LYS A 382 -30.18 29.53 -9.64
C LYS A 382 -31.05 30.05 -10.78
N ALA A 383 -31.12 29.30 -11.89
CA ALA A 383 -32.13 29.54 -12.91
C ALA A 383 -33.51 29.25 -12.29
N THR A 384 -34.27 30.30 -12.01
CA THR A 384 -35.64 30.17 -11.53
C THR A 384 -36.54 29.78 -12.70
N THR A 385 -36.86 28.49 -12.82
CA THR A 385 -38.04 28.05 -13.56
C THR A 385 -39.16 27.77 -12.56
N ASN A 386 -40.22 28.57 -12.67
CA ASN A 386 -41.53 28.40 -12.02
C ASN A 386 -41.54 28.45 -10.49
N GLY A 387 -41.33 29.65 -9.93
CA GLY A 387 -42.25 30.31 -8.96
C GLY A 387 -42.83 29.58 -7.74
N GLU A 388 -42.40 28.37 -7.38
CA GLU A 388 -42.89 27.64 -6.22
C GLU A 388 -41.73 27.26 -5.30
N THR A 389 -41.47 28.12 -4.31
CA THR A 389 -40.57 27.81 -3.20
C THR A 389 -41.34 27.05 -2.13
N ASN A 390 -41.10 25.74 -2.01
CA ASN A 390 -41.43 25.00 -0.80
C ASN A 390 -40.68 25.63 0.38
N GLY A 391 -41.35 25.80 1.51
CA GLY A 391 -40.95 26.66 2.64
C GLY A 391 -39.73 26.23 3.49
N ALA A 392 -38.69 25.64 2.89
CA ALA A 392 -37.36 25.56 3.50
C ALA A 392 -36.54 26.78 3.05
N SER A 393 -35.88 27.49 3.98
CA SER A 393 -35.07 28.63 3.58
C SER A 393 -33.82 28.15 2.83
N ALA A 394 -33.35 28.90 1.83
CA ALA A 394 -32.16 28.52 1.06
C ALA A 394 -30.90 28.33 1.93
N ALA A 395 -30.89 28.90 3.15
CA ALA A 395 -29.84 28.72 4.14
C ALA A 395 -29.91 27.34 4.84
N ASP A 396 -31.11 26.80 5.06
CA ASP A 396 -31.31 25.48 5.66
C ASP A 396 -30.84 24.37 4.71
N ASP A 397 -31.08 24.53 3.41
CA ASP A 397 -30.60 23.60 2.37
C ASP A 397 -29.07 23.59 2.26
N GLU A 398 -28.41 24.75 2.31
CA GLU A 398 -26.95 24.88 2.24
C GLU A 398 -26.25 24.30 3.48
N GLN A 399 -26.81 24.56 4.66
CA GLN A 399 -26.30 23.98 5.90
C GLN A 399 -26.46 22.46 5.90
N THR A 400 -27.58 21.93 5.40
CA THR A 400 -27.83 20.49 5.29
C THR A 400 -26.83 19.83 4.33
N ASP A 401 -26.56 20.43 3.16
CA ASP A 401 -25.57 19.92 2.21
C ASP A 401 -24.14 19.91 2.79
N THR A 402 -23.78 20.95 3.54
CA THR A 402 -22.49 21.03 4.25
C THR A 402 -22.35 19.90 5.28
N LEU A 403 -23.42 19.63 6.03
CA LEU A 403 -23.45 18.53 6.99
C LEU A 403 -23.34 17.17 6.31
N HIS A 404 -24.02 16.95 5.18
CA HIS A 404 -23.86 15.72 4.38
C HIS A 404 -22.40 15.51 3.98
N ALA A 405 -21.76 16.53 3.39
CA ALA A 405 -20.37 16.44 2.95
C ALA A 405 -19.38 16.21 4.12
N LEU A 406 -19.54 16.91 5.24
CA LEU A 406 -18.69 16.72 6.42
C LEU A 406 -18.86 15.34 7.04
N ASN A 407 -20.09 14.84 7.07
CA ASN A 407 -20.42 13.53 7.59
C ASN A 407 -19.84 12.41 6.70
N THR A 408 -19.96 12.55 5.38
CA THR A 408 -19.31 11.64 4.43
C THR A 408 -17.79 11.64 4.58
N LEU A 409 -17.16 12.82 4.64
CA LEU A 409 -15.71 12.90 4.83
C LEU A 409 -15.26 12.26 6.15
N TYR A 410 -16.00 12.52 7.24
CA TYR A 410 -15.74 11.90 8.53
C TYR A 410 -15.83 10.38 8.44
N GLU A 411 -16.91 9.84 7.86
CA GLU A 411 -17.14 8.40 7.75
C GLU A 411 -16.03 7.70 6.96
N VAL A 412 -15.62 8.30 5.83
CA VAL A 412 -14.53 7.80 4.99
C VAL A 412 -13.22 7.77 5.78
N ILE A 413 -12.82 8.87 6.43
CA ILE A 413 -11.56 8.91 7.21
C ILE A 413 -11.63 7.93 8.40
N TYR A 414 -12.75 7.89 9.13
CA TYR A 414 -12.96 6.99 10.26
C TYR A 414 -12.86 5.51 9.85
N THR A 415 -13.43 5.16 8.69
CA THR A 415 -13.34 3.81 8.12
C THR A 415 -11.92 3.49 7.66
N LEU A 416 -11.27 4.43 6.97
CA LEU A 416 -9.90 4.27 6.48
C LEU A 416 -8.90 4.05 7.61
N VAL A 417 -8.93 4.84 8.68
CA VAL A 417 -7.95 4.68 9.77
C VAL A 417 -8.08 3.33 10.47
N ARG A 418 -9.31 2.80 10.59
CA ARG A 418 -9.55 1.44 11.10
C ARG A 418 -9.04 0.36 10.15
N ALA A 419 -9.27 0.51 8.84
CA ALA A 419 -8.76 -0.42 7.83
C ALA A 419 -7.22 -0.38 7.71
N LEU A 420 -6.62 0.79 7.92
CA LEU A 420 -5.17 1.03 7.84
C LEU A 420 -4.43 0.67 9.13
N ALA A 421 -5.11 0.53 10.28
CA ALA A 421 -4.50 0.29 11.59
C ALA A 421 -3.53 -0.92 11.64
N PRO A 422 -3.79 -2.06 10.99
CA PRO A 422 -2.82 -3.17 10.95
C PRO A 422 -1.51 -2.81 10.22
N PHE A 423 -1.57 -1.89 9.26
CA PHE A 423 -0.45 -1.48 8.40
C PHE A 423 0.32 -0.29 8.99
N ILE A 424 -0.39 0.77 9.37
CA ILE A 424 0.15 2.03 9.92
C ILE A 424 -0.42 2.36 11.30
N PRO A 425 -0.09 1.57 12.33
CA PRO A 425 -0.74 1.61 13.63
C PRO A 425 -0.61 2.95 14.36
N PHE A 426 0.45 3.72 14.11
CA PHE A 426 0.70 4.96 14.85
C PHE A 426 -0.12 6.13 14.30
N LEU A 427 -0.06 6.39 12.99
CA LEU A 427 -0.81 7.46 12.35
C LEU A 427 -2.32 7.18 12.39
N SER A 428 -2.74 5.93 12.16
CA SER A 428 -4.14 5.54 12.28
C SER A 428 -4.71 5.82 13.67
N ASP A 429 -4.00 5.43 14.74
CA ASP A 429 -4.45 5.67 16.11
C ASP A 429 -4.46 7.18 16.44
N ASN A 430 -3.44 7.92 15.98
CA ASN A 430 -3.34 9.36 16.18
C ASN A 430 -4.52 10.13 15.56
N ILE A 431 -4.92 9.77 14.33
CA ILE A 431 -6.07 10.37 13.65
C ILE A 431 -7.37 9.89 14.32
N PHE A 432 -7.50 8.59 14.63
CA PHE A 432 -8.67 8.03 15.29
C PHE A 432 -8.99 8.72 16.61
N GLN A 433 -7.99 8.92 17.49
CA GLN A 433 -8.17 9.61 18.78
C GLN A 433 -8.67 11.04 18.63
N ARG A 434 -8.41 11.69 17.49
CA ARG A 434 -8.89 13.04 17.18
C ARG A 434 -10.26 13.05 16.51
N LEU A 435 -10.66 11.95 15.87
CA LEU A 435 -12.01 11.75 15.36
C LEU A 435 -12.97 11.33 16.48
N ALA A 436 -12.49 10.53 17.44
CA ALA A 436 -13.30 9.97 18.54
C ALA A 436 -14.19 10.97 19.30
N PRO A 437 -13.77 12.23 19.56
CA PRO A 437 -14.65 13.23 20.18
C PRO A 437 -15.92 13.54 19.38
N HIS A 438 -15.89 13.41 18.05
CA HIS A 438 -17.03 13.64 17.17
C HIS A 438 -17.98 12.46 17.06
N LEU A 439 -17.67 11.30 17.67
CA LEU A 439 -18.59 10.17 17.72
C LEU A 439 -19.82 10.50 18.58
N PRO A 440 -21.02 10.02 18.19
CA PRO A 440 -22.21 10.12 19.01
C PRO A 440 -22.06 9.28 20.28
N GLU A 441 -22.76 9.69 21.33
CA GLU A 441 -22.66 9.09 22.67
C GLU A 441 -23.06 7.60 22.70
N SER A 442 -24.00 7.20 21.84
CA SER A 442 -24.41 5.80 21.67
C SER A 442 -23.24 4.92 21.26
N MET A 443 -22.42 5.37 20.29
CA MET A 443 -21.25 4.63 19.82
C MET A 443 -20.10 4.67 20.83
N LYS A 444 -19.90 5.80 21.54
CA LYS A 444 -18.87 5.88 22.60
C LYS A 444 -19.11 4.89 23.73
N LYS A 445 -20.38 4.56 24.02
CA LYS A 445 -20.74 3.57 25.06
C LYS A 445 -20.61 2.12 24.59
N SER A 446 -20.76 1.86 23.28
CA SER A 446 -20.72 0.50 22.73
C SER A 446 -19.31 0.03 22.35
N GLN A 447 -18.32 0.91 22.28
CA GLN A 447 -16.95 0.57 21.89
C GLN A 447 -15.91 1.31 22.73
N ASP A 448 -14.75 0.70 22.93
CA ASP A 448 -13.63 1.34 23.60
C ASP A 448 -12.91 2.32 22.68
N ALA A 449 -13.30 3.60 22.75
CA ALA A 449 -12.79 4.66 21.90
C ALA A 449 -11.39 5.21 22.32
N ARG A 450 -10.67 4.55 23.24
CA ARG A 450 -9.33 4.98 23.67
C ARG A 450 -8.27 4.81 22.57
N SER A 451 -8.45 3.83 21.70
CA SER A 451 -7.52 3.53 20.63
C SER A 451 -8.23 2.83 19.48
N VAL A 452 -7.78 3.05 18.24
CA VAL A 452 -8.31 2.35 17.05
C VAL A 452 -8.15 0.83 17.18
N HIS A 453 -7.13 0.39 17.93
CA HIS A 453 -6.77 -1.01 18.12
C HIS A 453 -7.72 -1.77 19.06
N PHE A 454 -8.65 -1.07 19.72
CA PHE A 454 -9.71 -1.69 20.53
C PHE A 454 -11.08 -1.74 19.83
N VAL A 455 -11.14 -1.28 18.58
CA VAL A 455 -12.35 -1.29 17.76
C VAL A 455 -12.24 -2.41 16.73
N GLY A 456 -13.35 -3.11 16.47
CA GLY A 456 -13.40 -4.15 15.45
C GLY A 456 -13.02 -3.62 14.06
N PHE A 457 -12.55 -4.51 13.18
CA PHE A 457 -12.30 -4.16 11.78
C PHE A 457 -13.59 -3.67 11.11
N PRO A 458 -13.56 -2.66 10.21
CA PRO A 458 -14.76 -2.14 9.56
C PRO A 458 -15.44 -3.22 8.71
N THR A 459 -16.76 -3.33 8.86
CA THR A 459 -17.61 -4.27 8.11
C THR A 459 -18.23 -3.57 6.89
N VAL A 460 -18.43 -4.33 5.82
CA VAL A 460 -19.08 -3.85 4.60
C VAL A 460 -20.54 -3.51 4.87
N ARG A 461 -20.97 -2.34 4.39
CA ARG A 461 -22.36 -1.85 4.43
C ARG A 461 -22.99 -1.99 3.05
N GLU A 462 -23.77 -3.05 2.85
CA GLU A 462 -24.36 -3.40 1.55
C GLU A 462 -25.26 -2.29 0.98
N GLU A 463 -25.90 -1.51 1.86
CA GLU A 463 -26.80 -0.41 1.47
C GLU A 463 -26.09 0.79 0.83
N LEU A 464 -24.77 0.89 0.93
CA LEU A 464 -23.97 1.98 0.36
C LEU A 464 -23.36 1.64 -1.01
N PHE A 465 -23.51 0.40 -1.51
CA PHE A 465 -23.01 0.05 -2.84
C PHE A 465 -23.77 0.78 -3.94
N ASP A 466 -23.03 1.32 -4.90
CA ASP A 466 -23.59 1.98 -6.07
C ASP A 466 -22.64 1.85 -7.27
N THR A 467 -22.72 0.70 -7.94
CA THR A 467 -21.85 0.38 -9.08
C THR A 467 -22.03 1.32 -10.26
N VAL A 468 -23.21 1.94 -10.41
CA VAL A 468 -23.51 2.91 -11.46
C VAL A 468 -22.77 4.22 -11.19
N VAL A 469 -22.81 4.72 -9.95
CA VAL A 469 -22.07 5.93 -9.57
C VAL A 469 -20.56 5.70 -9.63
N GLU A 470 -20.06 4.55 -9.16
CA GLU A 470 -18.64 4.20 -9.30
C GLU A 470 -18.18 4.19 -10.76
N ARG A 471 -18.99 3.60 -11.65
CA ARG A 471 -18.73 3.61 -13.10
C ARG A 471 -18.71 5.04 -13.67
N ARG A 472 -19.71 5.86 -13.34
CA ARG A 472 -19.81 7.26 -13.81
C ARG A 472 -18.60 8.08 -13.41
N VAL A 473 -18.23 8.03 -12.13
CA VAL A 473 -17.08 8.80 -11.63
C VAL A 473 -15.77 8.29 -12.23
N SER A 474 -15.58 6.97 -12.37
CA SER A 474 -14.41 6.40 -13.05
C SER A 474 -14.28 6.90 -14.50
N ARG A 475 -15.39 6.93 -15.26
CA ARG A 475 -15.43 7.48 -16.63
C ARG A 475 -15.10 8.98 -16.67
N MET A 476 -15.62 9.76 -15.71
CA MET A 476 -15.30 11.19 -15.56
C MET A 476 -13.83 11.41 -15.22
N GLN A 477 -13.27 10.66 -14.26
CA GLN A 477 -11.85 10.71 -13.88
C GLN A 477 -10.96 10.49 -15.10
N LYS A 478 -11.30 9.48 -15.92
CA LYS A 478 -10.60 9.16 -17.17
C LYS A 478 -10.54 10.34 -18.14
N VAL A 479 -11.66 11.00 -18.37
CA VAL A 479 -11.74 12.18 -19.26
C VAL A 479 -10.89 13.33 -18.72
N ILE A 480 -10.93 13.57 -17.41
CA ILE A 480 -10.14 14.62 -16.74
C ILE A 480 -8.64 14.32 -16.84
N GLU A 481 -8.21 13.07 -16.61
CA GLU A 481 -6.80 12.67 -16.72
C GLU A 481 -6.28 12.87 -18.15
N LEU A 482 -7.04 12.45 -19.17
CA LEU A 482 -6.71 12.67 -20.58
C LEU A 482 -6.65 14.16 -20.94
N GLY A 483 -7.59 14.96 -20.43
CA GLY A 483 -7.59 16.42 -20.61
C GLY A 483 -6.36 17.08 -19.99
N ARG A 484 -5.97 16.69 -18.76
CA ARG A 484 -4.74 17.17 -18.10
C ARG A 484 -3.50 16.78 -18.91
N LEU A 485 -3.44 15.54 -19.40
CA LEU A 485 -2.34 15.08 -20.26
C LEU A 485 -2.20 15.93 -21.53
N CYS A 486 -3.32 16.29 -22.18
CA CYS A 486 -3.29 17.22 -23.32
C CYS A 486 -2.72 18.59 -22.93
N ARG A 487 -3.14 19.15 -21.78
CA ARG A 487 -2.63 20.43 -21.29
C ARG A 487 -1.13 20.37 -21.02
N ASP A 488 -0.65 19.31 -20.39
CA ASP A 488 0.76 19.14 -20.03
C ASP A 488 1.64 19.05 -21.27
N ARG A 489 1.22 18.31 -22.31
CA ARG A 489 1.94 18.21 -23.59
C ARG A 489 2.09 19.54 -24.30
N ARG A 490 1.10 20.44 -24.16
CA ARG A 490 1.15 21.81 -24.69
C ARG A 490 1.65 22.83 -23.67
N THR A 491 2.04 22.38 -22.47
CA THR A 491 2.54 23.21 -21.36
C THR A 491 1.57 24.34 -20.98
N ILE A 492 0.26 24.05 -20.97
CA ILE A 492 -0.80 25.01 -20.67
C ILE A 492 -1.26 24.88 -19.22
N SER A 493 -0.98 25.91 -18.40
CA SER A 493 -1.44 25.96 -17.02
C SER A 493 -2.96 25.82 -16.90
N LEU A 494 -3.46 25.03 -15.93
CA LEU A 494 -4.90 24.89 -15.60
C LEU A 494 -5.59 26.23 -15.28
N LYS A 495 -4.82 27.27 -14.95
CA LYS A 495 -5.35 28.61 -14.68
C LYS A 495 -5.85 29.32 -15.94
N THR A 496 -5.33 28.98 -17.12
CA THR A 496 -5.79 29.52 -18.40
C THR A 496 -7.05 28.79 -18.85
N PRO A 497 -8.22 29.44 -18.94
CA PRO A 497 -9.41 28.79 -19.48
C PRO A 497 -9.20 28.41 -20.94
N LEU A 498 -9.72 27.25 -21.33
CA LEU A 498 -9.73 26.80 -22.72
C LEU A 498 -11.16 26.74 -23.25
N LYS A 499 -11.30 26.74 -24.57
CA LYS A 499 -12.61 26.89 -25.19
C LYS A 499 -13.40 25.59 -25.15
N THR A 500 -12.88 24.51 -25.75
CA THR A 500 -13.66 23.30 -25.98
C THR A 500 -12.86 22.04 -25.68
N LEU A 501 -13.53 21.08 -25.06
CA LEU A 501 -13.11 19.70 -24.90
C LEU A 501 -14.09 18.82 -25.67
N VAL A 502 -13.59 17.97 -26.56
CA VAL A 502 -14.39 16.97 -27.26
C VAL A 502 -14.03 15.60 -26.72
N VAL A 503 -15.02 14.84 -26.29
CA VAL A 503 -14.87 13.44 -25.86
C VAL A 503 -15.56 12.56 -26.89
N LEU A 504 -14.78 11.63 -27.43
CA LEU A 504 -15.23 10.66 -28.41
C LEU A 504 -15.22 9.25 -27.83
N HIS A 505 -16.35 8.58 -27.94
CA HIS A 505 -16.56 7.19 -27.52
C HIS A 505 -17.68 6.56 -28.35
N GLN A 506 -17.58 5.27 -28.65
CA GLN A 506 -18.59 4.56 -29.48
C GLN A 506 -19.82 4.14 -28.67
N ASP A 507 -19.64 3.81 -27.38
CA ASP A 507 -20.74 3.52 -26.45
C ASP A 507 -21.45 4.81 -26.01
N GLN A 508 -22.76 4.88 -26.25
CA GLN A 508 -23.62 5.99 -25.84
C GLN A 508 -23.78 6.09 -24.32
N GLU A 509 -23.79 4.96 -23.60
CA GLU A 509 -23.89 4.97 -22.13
C GLU A 509 -22.67 5.65 -21.49
N PHE A 510 -21.48 5.48 -22.08
CA PHE A 510 -20.28 6.19 -21.65
C PHE A 510 -20.46 7.71 -21.76
N LEU A 511 -20.96 8.18 -22.90
CA LEU A 511 -21.17 9.61 -23.13
C LEU A 511 -22.25 10.17 -22.19
N ASP A 512 -23.33 9.42 -21.95
CA ASP A 512 -24.38 9.84 -21.04
C ASP A 512 -23.89 9.91 -19.59
N ASP A 513 -23.10 8.93 -19.15
CA ASP A 513 -22.45 8.94 -17.83
C ASP A 513 -21.55 10.17 -17.67
N VAL A 514 -20.70 10.47 -18.65
CA VAL A 514 -19.84 11.68 -18.67
C VAL A 514 -20.69 12.96 -18.65
N ARG A 515 -21.81 12.99 -19.38
CA ARG A 515 -22.73 14.14 -19.42
C ARG A 515 -23.32 14.44 -18.04
N THR A 516 -23.67 13.42 -17.26
CA THR A 516 -24.22 13.62 -15.90
C THR A 516 -23.24 14.32 -14.95
N LEU A 517 -21.93 14.22 -15.23
CA LEU A 517 -20.86 14.78 -14.41
C LEU A 517 -20.08 15.91 -15.09
N GLN A 518 -20.62 16.47 -16.19
CA GLN A 518 -19.92 17.48 -17.00
C GLN A 518 -19.43 18.70 -16.22
N GLY A 519 -20.17 19.13 -15.18
CA GLY A 519 -19.81 20.29 -14.36
C GLY A 519 -18.44 20.14 -13.72
N TYR A 520 -18.15 18.96 -13.16
CA TYR A 520 -16.84 18.66 -12.57
C TYR A 520 -15.72 18.64 -13.63
N ILE A 521 -15.99 18.17 -14.84
CA ILE A 521 -15.02 18.14 -15.94
C ILE A 521 -14.66 19.56 -16.38
N LEU A 522 -15.68 20.39 -16.62
CA LEU A 522 -15.51 21.78 -17.05
C LEU A 522 -14.77 22.61 -15.99
N GLU A 523 -15.13 22.46 -14.72
CA GLU A 523 -14.47 23.15 -13.61
C GLU A 523 -13.01 22.71 -13.47
N GLU A 524 -12.76 21.39 -13.45
CA GLU A 524 -11.42 20.86 -13.20
C GLU A 524 -10.46 21.11 -14.35
N LEU A 525 -10.90 20.93 -15.58
CA LEU A 525 -10.08 21.21 -16.75
C LEU A 525 -10.08 22.68 -17.12
N ASN A 526 -10.92 23.51 -16.48
CA ASN A 526 -11.11 24.90 -16.80
C ASN A 526 -11.40 25.10 -18.31
N VAL A 527 -12.43 24.43 -18.79
CA VAL A 527 -12.88 24.48 -20.19
C VAL A 527 -14.30 25.05 -20.22
N ARG A 528 -14.66 25.80 -21.27
CA ARG A 528 -16.00 26.39 -21.41
C ARG A 528 -17.04 25.40 -21.90
N ASP A 529 -16.73 24.66 -22.96
CA ASP A 529 -17.65 23.76 -23.63
C ASP A 529 -17.16 22.31 -23.60
N LEU A 530 -18.08 21.38 -23.30
CA LEU A 530 -17.86 19.94 -23.40
C LEU A 530 -18.73 19.38 -24.53
N VAL A 531 -18.10 18.83 -25.55
CA VAL A 531 -18.78 18.18 -26.69
C VAL A 531 -18.62 16.68 -26.56
N LEU A 532 -19.73 15.96 -26.51
CA LEU A 532 -19.77 14.49 -26.39
C LEU A 532 -20.34 13.91 -27.68
N THR A 533 -19.60 13.03 -28.35
CA THR A 533 -19.98 12.57 -29.70
C THR A 533 -19.40 11.19 -30.06
N THR A 534 -20.11 10.48 -30.91
CA THR A 534 -19.65 9.22 -31.55
C THR A 534 -19.01 9.47 -32.92
N GLU A 535 -19.11 10.70 -33.45
CA GLU A 535 -18.75 11.06 -34.84
C GLU A 535 -17.25 11.32 -35.03
N GLU A 536 -16.43 10.27 -34.95
CA GLU A 536 -14.98 10.39 -35.12
C GLU A 536 -14.54 10.94 -36.49
N ALA A 537 -15.29 10.60 -37.55
CA ALA A 537 -15.00 11.06 -38.91
C ALA A 537 -15.03 12.60 -39.03
N LYS A 538 -15.89 13.27 -38.26
CA LYS A 538 -16.02 14.74 -38.26
C LYS A 538 -14.75 15.44 -37.78
N TYR A 539 -13.98 14.79 -36.90
CA TYR A 539 -12.76 15.35 -36.33
C TYR A 539 -11.49 14.85 -37.04
N GLY A 540 -11.63 14.09 -38.13
CA GLY A 540 -10.49 13.59 -38.88
C GLY A 540 -9.66 12.56 -38.11
N VAL A 541 -10.29 11.76 -37.25
CA VAL A 541 -9.60 10.66 -36.55
C VAL A 541 -9.24 9.57 -37.58
N GLU A 542 -7.96 9.25 -37.67
CA GLU A 542 -7.40 8.19 -38.50
C GLU A 542 -6.88 7.04 -37.63
N TYR A 543 -7.16 5.84 -38.09
CA TYR A 543 -6.72 4.61 -37.46
C TYR A 543 -5.42 4.12 -38.09
N SER A 544 -4.50 3.71 -37.24
CA SER A 544 -3.27 3.01 -37.63
C SER A 544 -3.08 1.81 -36.72
N VAL A 545 -2.42 0.77 -37.20
CA VAL A 545 -2.17 -0.45 -36.43
C VAL A 545 -0.67 -0.60 -36.25
N MET A 546 -0.23 -0.84 -35.01
CA MET A 546 1.15 -1.13 -34.67
C MET A 546 1.28 -2.55 -34.11
N ALA A 547 2.46 -3.15 -34.25
CA ALA A 547 2.72 -4.45 -33.64
C ALA A 547 2.97 -4.34 -32.13
N ASP A 548 2.47 -5.30 -31.36
CA ASP A 548 3.04 -5.61 -30.06
C ASP A 548 4.37 -6.35 -30.26
N VAL A 549 5.49 -5.63 -30.12
CA VAL A 549 6.82 -6.15 -30.45
C VAL A 549 7.17 -7.42 -29.65
N LYS A 550 6.65 -7.56 -28.42
CA LYS A 550 6.94 -8.72 -27.57
C LYS A 550 6.15 -9.94 -28.04
N SER A 551 4.84 -9.80 -28.23
CA SER A 551 4.01 -10.91 -28.76
C SER A 551 4.49 -11.32 -30.15
N LEU A 552 4.69 -10.33 -31.03
CA LEU A 552 5.08 -10.56 -32.42
C LEU A 552 6.43 -11.29 -32.52
N GLY A 553 7.41 -10.90 -31.70
CA GLY A 553 8.72 -11.53 -31.65
C GLY A 553 8.70 -12.97 -31.14
N MET A 554 7.86 -13.27 -30.15
CA MET A 554 7.68 -14.62 -29.62
C MET A 554 7.00 -15.56 -30.63
N LYS A 555 5.93 -15.08 -31.26
CA LYS A 555 5.03 -15.89 -32.09
C LYS A 555 5.54 -16.09 -33.51
N PHE A 556 6.08 -15.04 -34.14
CA PHE A 556 6.43 -15.04 -35.57
C PHE A 556 7.94 -15.00 -35.86
N LYS A 557 8.80 -14.85 -34.83
CA LYS A 557 10.27 -14.95 -34.91
C LYS A 557 10.87 -14.16 -36.10
N LYS A 558 11.32 -14.85 -37.15
CA LYS A 558 12.00 -14.25 -38.31
C LYS A 558 11.04 -13.41 -39.19
N ASP A 559 9.75 -13.73 -39.20
CA ASP A 559 8.75 -13.03 -40.01
C ASP A 559 8.15 -11.81 -39.29
N ALA A 560 8.43 -11.66 -37.99
CA ALA A 560 8.01 -10.49 -37.19
C ALA A 560 8.47 -9.16 -37.81
N ALA A 561 9.68 -9.12 -38.38
CA ALA A 561 10.20 -7.91 -39.03
C ALA A 561 9.43 -7.56 -40.31
N LYS A 562 9.01 -8.56 -41.10
CA LYS A 562 8.23 -8.37 -42.33
C LYS A 562 6.82 -7.89 -41.99
N ILE A 563 6.16 -8.56 -41.05
CA ILE A 563 4.82 -8.20 -40.56
C ILE A 563 4.83 -6.75 -40.05
N LYS A 564 5.79 -6.38 -39.18
CA LYS A 564 5.90 -5.02 -38.66
C LYS A 564 6.09 -3.96 -39.76
N ALA A 565 6.82 -4.28 -40.83
CA ALA A 565 7.03 -3.37 -41.96
C ALA A 565 5.81 -3.23 -42.87
N ALA A 566 4.89 -4.22 -42.86
CA ALA A 566 3.66 -4.21 -43.63
C ALA A 566 2.51 -3.46 -42.93
N LEU A 567 2.46 -3.43 -41.59
CA LEU A 567 1.38 -2.77 -40.84
C LEU A 567 1.12 -1.29 -41.21
N PRO A 568 2.13 -0.43 -41.46
CA PRO A 568 1.89 0.95 -41.87
C PRO A 568 1.28 1.11 -43.27
N LYS A 569 1.25 0.03 -44.08
CA LYS A 569 0.76 0.04 -45.47
C LYS A 569 -0.69 -0.45 -45.60
N LEU A 570 -1.33 -0.84 -44.50
CA LEU A 570 -2.71 -1.31 -44.48
C LEU A 570 -3.66 -0.23 -44.96
N SER A 571 -4.66 -0.63 -45.73
CA SER A 571 -5.73 0.25 -46.19
C SER A 571 -6.68 0.60 -45.04
N LYS A 572 -7.47 1.68 -45.21
CA LYS A 572 -8.46 2.10 -44.20
C LYS A 572 -9.53 1.01 -43.99
N GLU A 573 -9.90 0.32 -45.07
CA GLU A 573 -10.89 -0.76 -45.09
C GLU A 573 -10.39 -2.00 -44.34
N GLU A 574 -9.11 -2.35 -44.48
CA GLU A 574 -8.48 -3.46 -43.77
C GLU A 574 -8.44 -3.20 -42.25
N ILE A 575 -8.10 -1.97 -41.85
CA ILE A 575 -8.08 -1.57 -40.44
C ILE A 575 -9.49 -1.56 -39.85
N HIS A 576 -10.49 -1.08 -40.60
CA HIS A 576 -11.88 -1.07 -40.15
C HIS A 576 -12.48 -2.50 -40.04
N SER A 577 -12.12 -3.38 -40.99
CA SER A 577 -12.47 -4.81 -40.93
C SER A 577 -11.83 -5.48 -39.72
N TYR A 578 -10.58 -5.16 -39.39
CA TYR A 578 -9.93 -5.63 -38.17
C TYR A 578 -10.64 -5.16 -36.89
N LEU A 579 -11.05 -3.89 -36.83
CA LEU A 579 -11.76 -3.33 -35.67
C LEU A 579 -13.11 -4.03 -35.39
N SER A 580 -13.77 -4.54 -36.43
CA SER A 580 -15.04 -5.24 -36.32
C SER A 580 -14.91 -6.77 -36.16
N SER A 581 -13.91 -7.38 -36.79
CA SER A 581 -13.73 -8.85 -36.79
C SER A 581 -12.72 -9.36 -35.75
N GLY A 582 -11.88 -8.48 -35.20
CA GLY A 582 -10.84 -8.82 -34.21
C GLY A 582 -9.64 -9.59 -34.75
N SER A 583 -9.56 -9.83 -36.07
CA SER A 583 -8.43 -10.51 -36.71
C SER A 583 -8.03 -9.89 -38.04
N LEU A 584 -6.75 -9.92 -38.37
CA LEU A 584 -6.21 -9.34 -39.59
C LEU A 584 -5.15 -10.25 -40.19
N THR A 585 -5.19 -10.51 -41.50
CA THR A 585 -4.16 -11.28 -42.19
C THR A 585 -3.14 -10.33 -42.81
N VAL A 586 -1.88 -10.42 -42.38
CA VAL A 586 -0.78 -9.60 -42.90
C VAL A 586 0.38 -10.51 -43.26
N GLU A 587 0.93 -10.37 -44.47
CA GLU A 587 2.03 -11.22 -44.98
C GLU A 587 1.75 -12.73 -44.85
N GLY A 588 0.48 -13.15 -45.03
CA GLY A 588 0.06 -14.57 -44.93
C GLY A 588 -0.12 -15.11 -43.50
N HIS A 589 0.03 -14.26 -42.48
CA HIS A 589 -0.17 -14.63 -41.07
C HIS A 589 -1.43 -13.98 -40.49
N GLN A 590 -2.22 -14.75 -39.75
CA GLN A 590 -3.37 -14.24 -39.00
C GLN A 590 -2.90 -13.64 -37.67
N LEU A 591 -3.19 -12.36 -37.48
CA LEU A 591 -2.88 -11.57 -36.30
C LEU A 591 -4.16 -11.34 -35.49
N SER A 592 -4.08 -11.46 -34.17
CA SER A 592 -5.18 -11.16 -33.25
C SER A 592 -4.92 -9.86 -32.45
N SER A 593 -5.86 -9.52 -31.58
CA SER A 593 -5.74 -8.39 -30.63
C SER A 593 -4.55 -8.48 -29.67
N GLU A 594 -3.95 -9.67 -29.49
CA GLU A 594 -2.73 -9.86 -28.70
C GLU A 594 -1.46 -9.46 -29.47
N ASP A 595 -1.53 -9.48 -30.79
CA ASP A 595 -0.39 -9.22 -31.68
C ASP A 595 -0.32 -7.76 -32.14
N LEU A 596 -1.44 -7.03 -32.05
CA LEU A 596 -1.66 -5.73 -32.64
C LEU A 596 -2.19 -4.70 -31.64
N ARG A 597 -1.74 -3.46 -31.78
CA ARG A 597 -2.21 -2.29 -31.03
C ARG A 597 -2.76 -1.25 -31.99
N VAL A 598 -4.02 -0.88 -31.82
CA VAL A 598 -4.65 0.19 -32.59
C VAL A 598 -4.20 1.54 -32.03
N GLN A 599 -3.74 2.42 -32.90
CA GLN A 599 -3.46 3.82 -32.62
C GLN A 599 -4.47 4.71 -33.36
N ARG A 600 -5.13 5.58 -32.60
CA ARG A 600 -5.96 6.66 -33.14
C ARG A 600 -5.12 7.92 -33.20
N LYS A 601 -5.03 8.56 -34.36
CA LYS A 601 -4.33 9.82 -34.59
C LYS A 601 -5.28 10.82 -35.22
N LEU A 602 -4.99 12.10 -35.07
CA LEU A 602 -5.70 13.14 -35.79
C LEU A 602 -5.00 13.40 -37.11
N LYS A 603 -5.74 13.54 -38.20
CA LYS A 603 -5.21 14.02 -39.46
C LYS A 603 -4.72 15.46 -39.28
N GLU A 604 -3.47 15.74 -39.64
CA GLU A 604 -2.92 17.09 -39.61
C GLU A 604 -3.57 17.97 -40.68
N SER A 605 -4.29 19.01 -40.25
CA SER A 605 -4.88 20.04 -41.08
C SER A 605 -4.81 21.40 -40.36
N LYS A 606 -5.14 22.49 -41.07
CA LYS A 606 -5.26 23.81 -40.42
C LYS A 606 -6.36 23.84 -39.35
N GLU A 607 -7.42 23.03 -39.50
CA GLU A 607 -8.54 22.99 -38.54
C GLU A 607 -8.20 22.18 -37.28
N THR A 608 -7.28 21.21 -37.39
CA THR A 608 -6.87 20.35 -36.28
C THR A 608 -5.57 20.80 -35.60
N ALA A 609 -4.89 21.81 -36.14
CA ALA A 609 -3.59 22.30 -35.65
C ALA A 609 -3.58 22.71 -34.15
N ASN A 610 -4.73 23.20 -33.66
CA ASN A 610 -4.90 23.65 -32.28
C ASN A 610 -5.44 22.56 -31.33
N LEU A 611 -5.82 21.39 -31.86
CA LEU A 611 -6.35 20.29 -31.06
C LEU A 611 -5.23 19.39 -30.56
N GLU A 612 -5.20 19.14 -29.25
CA GLU A 612 -4.30 18.17 -28.65
C GLU A 612 -5.07 16.89 -28.31
N VAL A 613 -4.51 15.73 -28.68
CA VAL A 613 -5.20 14.44 -28.61
C VAL A 613 -4.61 13.54 -27.54
N ALA A 614 -5.46 13.02 -26.66
CA ALA A 614 -5.11 11.95 -25.74
C ALA A 614 -6.08 10.77 -25.91
N VAL A 615 -5.55 9.56 -25.83
CA VAL A 615 -6.30 8.32 -26.05
C VAL A 615 -5.93 7.34 -24.94
N GLU A 616 -6.95 6.70 -24.37
CA GLU A 616 -6.73 5.54 -23.51
C GLU A 616 -7.87 4.52 -23.67
N GLY A 617 -7.52 3.29 -24.05
CA GLY A 617 -8.51 2.28 -24.40
C GLY A 617 -9.40 2.77 -25.55
N GLU A 618 -10.70 2.83 -25.29
CA GLU A 618 -11.72 3.22 -26.28
C GLU A 618 -12.14 4.70 -26.19
N VAL A 619 -11.69 5.45 -25.18
CA VAL A 619 -11.98 6.88 -25.07
C VAL A 619 -10.88 7.71 -25.72
N LEU A 620 -11.31 8.71 -26.51
CA LEU A 620 -10.44 9.70 -27.13
C LEU A 620 -10.91 11.09 -26.71
N VAL A 621 -9.96 11.95 -26.34
CA VAL A 621 -10.22 13.33 -25.95
C VAL A 621 -9.44 14.27 -26.86
N LEU A 622 -10.13 15.29 -27.37
CA LEU A 622 -9.54 16.39 -28.16
C LEU A 622 -9.72 17.68 -27.36
N LEU A 623 -8.60 18.31 -26.99
CA LEU A 623 -8.62 19.59 -26.27
C LEU A 623 -8.23 20.72 -27.21
N ASP A 624 -9.08 21.75 -27.33
CA ASP A 624 -8.69 23.01 -27.97
C ASP A 624 -7.65 23.72 -27.10
N SER A 625 -6.39 23.61 -27.52
CA SER A 625 -5.22 24.12 -26.81
C SER A 625 -4.88 25.56 -27.20
N TYR A 626 -5.69 26.21 -28.03
CA TYR A 626 -5.48 27.61 -28.39
C TYR A 626 -5.86 28.56 -27.24
N ALA A 627 -4.94 29.43 -26.85
CA ALA A 627 -5.17 30.44 -25.84
C ALA A 627 -5.79 31.70 -26.46
N TYR A 628 -7.12 31.73 -26.53
CA TYR A 628 -7.85 32.90 -27.03
C TYR A 628 -7.63 34.14 -26.13
N PRO A 629 -7.46 35.36 -26.70
CA PRO A 629 -7.12 36.56 -25.93
C PRO A 629 -8.07 36.86 -24.76
N GLU A 630 -9.37 36.68 -24.94
CA GLU A 630 -10.39 36.90 -23.90
C GLU A 630 -10.25 35.94 -22.71
N LEU A 631 -9.88 34.68 -22.98
CA LEU A 631 -9.66 33.68 -21.92
C LEU A 631 -8.30 33.89 -21.23
N ALA A 632 -7.30 34.36 -21.96
CA ALA A 632 -5.98 34.66 -21.39
C ALA A 632 -6.04 35.74 -20.30
N GLN A 633 -6.93 36.74 -20.42
CA GLN A 633 -7.16 37.77 -19.40
C GLN A 633 -7.81 37.19 -18.13
N GLU A 634 -8.76 36.28 -18.27
CA GLU A 634 -9.35 35.60 -17.11
C GLU A 634 -8.31 34.75 -16.37
N GLY A 635 -7.43 34.06 -17.12
CA GLY A 635 -6.32 33.31 -16.53
C GLY A 635 -5.39 34.20 -15.71
N LEU A 636 -5.20 35.46 -16.13
CA LEU A 636 -4.43 36.46 -15.40
C LEU A 636 -5.09 36.82 -14.06
N ALA A 637 -6.41 37.04 -14.04
CA ALA A 637 -7.15 37.32 -12.80
C ALA A 637 -7.05 36.15 -11.79
N ARG A 638 -7.12 34.90 -12.27
CA ARG A 638 -6.92 33.71 -11.44
C ARG A 638 -5.51 33.59 -10.88
N GLU A 639 -4.50 34.00 -11.65
CA GLU A 639 -3.11 34.07 -11.18
C GLU A 639 -2.96 35.10 -10.03
N VAL A 640 -3.59 36.26 -10.13
CA VAL A 640 -3.62 37.26 -9.05
C VAL A 640 -4.26 36.69 -7.77
N LEU A 641 -5.41 36.04 -7.89
CA LEU A 641 -6.05 35.37 -6.75
C LEU A 641 -5.15 34.29 -6.13
N ASN A 642 -4.39 33.56 -6.95
CA ASN A 642 -3.42 32.58 -6.45
C ASN A 642 -2.34 33.25 -5.59
N ARG A 643 -1.82 34.41 -6.01
CA ARG A 643 -0.83 35.20 -5.24
C ARG A 643 -1.39 35.66 -3.91
N VAL A 644 -2.63 36.15 -3.89
CA VAL A 644 -3.33 36.51 -2.64
C VAL A 644 -3.42 35.30 -1.69
N GLN A 645 -3.80 34.14 -2.20
CA GLN A 645 -3.91 32.93 -1.38
C GLN A 645 -2.54 32.44 -0.87
N ARG A 646 -1.46 32.61 -1.65
CA ARG A 646 -0.09 32.33 -1.18
C ARG A 646 0.31 33.28 -0.06
N LEU A 647 0.02 34.58 -0.20
CA LEU A 647 0.28 35.58 0.83
C LEU A 647 -0.47 35.25 2.13
N ARG A 648 -1.73 34.82 2.04
CA ARG A 648 -2.51 34.37 3.22
C ARG A 648 -1.83 33.21 3.95
N LYS A 649 -1.34 32.21 3.20
CA LYS A 649 -0.62 31.06 3.77
C LYS A 649 0.69 31.47 4.41
N LYS A 650 1.48 32.33 3.74
CA LYS A 650 2.76 32.86 4.27
C LYS A 650 2.56 33.66 5.56
N ALA A 651 1.43 34.37 5.66
CA ALA A 651 1.02 35.10 6.86
C ALA A 651 0.50 34.21 8.00
N GLY A 652 0.42 32.88 7.81
CA GLY A 652 -0.07 31.95 8.82
C GLY A 652 -1.56 32.06 9.12
N LEU A 653 -2.34 32.65 8.21
CA LEU A 653 -3.79 32.81 8.37
C LEU A 653 -4.53 31.49 8.14
N VAL A 654 -5.49 31.21 9.01
CA VAL A 654 -6.40 30.06 8.89
C VAL A 654 -7.76 30.49 8.29
N PRO A 655 -8.60 29.54 7.82
CA PRO A 655 -9.89 29.88 7.19
C PRO A 655 -10.84 30.71 8.06
N THR A 656 -10.70 30.61 9.38
CA THR A 656 -11.49 31.38 10.36
C THR A 656 -11.00 32.82 10.54
N ASP A 657 -9.87 33.21 9.98
CA ASP A 657 -9.34 34.57 10.09
C ASP A 657 -9.95 35.48 9.02
N ASP A 658 -10.66 36.50 9.49
CA ASP A 658 -11.23 37.54 8.65
C ASP A 658 -10.14 38.58 8.34
N VAL A 659 -9.95 38.92 7.05
CA VAL A 659 -8.95 39.88 6.58
C VAL A 659 -9.50 40.74 5.45
N LYS A 660 -9.06 42.00 5.37
CA LYS A 660 -9.30 42.90 4.23
C LYS A 660 -8.15 42.78 3.23
N LEU A 661 -8.45 42.66 1.95
CA LEU A 661 -7.46 42.68 0.88
C LEU A 661 -7.39 44.10 0.27
N ALA A 662 -6.20 44.69 0.25
CA ALA A 662 -5.90 45.88 -0.52
C ALA A 662 -4.86 45.55 -1.60
N TYR A 663 -4.97 46.16 -2.77
CA TYR A 663 -3.98 46.02 -3.84
C TYR A 663 -3.70 47.38 -4.50
N SER A 664 -2.49 47.56 -5.02
CA SER A 664 -2.15 48.68 -5.91
C SER A 664 -1.31 48.19 -7.09
N VAL A 665 -1.59 48.72 -8.28
CA VAL A 665 -0.83 48.42 -9.51
C VAL A 665 0.43 49.26 -9.53
N LEU A 666 1.59 48.62 -9.72
CA LEU A 666 2.89 49.26 -9.79
C LEU A 666 3.29 49.51 -11.26
N PRO A 667 4.12 50.54 -11.55
CA PRO A 667 4.58 50.81 -12.91
C PRO A 667 5.47 49.66 -13.45
N PRO A 668 5.41 49.40 -14.77
CA PRO A 668 6.25 48.39 -15.40
C PRO A 668 7.73 48.72 -15.23
N THR A 669 8.54 47.72 -14.91
CA THR A 669 10.00 47.83 -14.85
C THR A 669 10.52 47.93 -16.28
N VAL A 670 11.24 49.01 -16.61
CA VAL A 670 11.89 49.15 -17.92
C VAL A 670 12.96 48.07 -18.03
N ALA A 671 12.72 47.02 -18.82
CA ALA A 671 13.66 45.92 -18.98
C ALA A 671 14.83 46.34 -19.90
N ALA A 672 16.05 46.23 -19.39
CA ALA A 672 17.26 46.22 -20.19
C ALA A 672 17.39 44.87 -20.90
N ASN A 673 17.60 44.91 -22.22
CA ASN A 673 17.82 43.75 -23.09
C ASN A 673 18.98 42.86 -22.61
N GLY A 674 18.80 41.55 -22.63
CA GLY A 674 19.87 40.56 -22.40
C GLY A 674 19.48 39.17 -22.91
N ALA A 675 20.32 38.60 -23.77
CA ALA A 675 20.09 37.46 -24.66
C ALA A 675 19.79 36.10 -23.97
N ALA A 676 18.99 35.28 -24.65
CA ALA A 676 18.82 33.85 -24.37
C ALA A 676 19.90 33.03 -25.10
N THR A 677 20.56 32.11 -24.40
CA THR A 677 21.45 31.10 -24.97
C THR A 677 20.81 29.72 -24.87
N ASP A 678 20.70 29.05 -26.01
CA ASP A 678 20.28 27.66 -26.16
C ASP A 678 21.37 26.70 -25.64
N GLY A 679 20.97 25.77 -24.79
CA GLY A 679 21.77 24.57 -24.52
C GLY A 679 21.39 23.89 -23.22
N GLU A 680 20.33 23.09 -23.20
CA GLU A 680 20.11 22.10 -22.14
C GLU A 680 18.96 21.14 -22.52
N LYS A 681 19.30 19.97 -23.07
CA LYS A 681 18.35 18.85 -23.22
C LYS A 681 18.72 17.60 -22.41
N ASP A 682 19.97 17.49 -21.94
CA ASP A 682 20.41 16.31 -21.16
C ASP A 682 20.50 16.55 -19.64
N ALA A 683 20.49 17.80 -19.15
CA ALA A 683 20.51 18.12 -17.72
C ALA A 683 19.14 17.98 -17.01
N ASN A 684 18.04 17.99 -17.77
CA ASN A 684 16.68 18.06 -17.20
C ASN A 684 16.26 16.83 -16.40
N SER A 685 16.83 15.65 -16.63
CA SER A 685 16.44 14.45 -15.87
C SER A 685 17.09 14.40 -14.49
N GLU A 686 18.33 14.88 -14.36
CA GLU A 686 19.07 14.91 -13.10
C GLU A 686 18.70 16.14 -12.27
N VAL A 687 18.49 17.29 -12.92
CA VAL A 687 17.95 18.52 -12.29
C VAL A 687 16.52 18.30 -11.80
N SER A 688 15.65 17.63 -12.56
CA SER A 688 14.29 17.33 -12.10
C SER A 688 14.28 16.38 -10.89
N ARG A 689 15.23 15.43 -10.82
CA ARG A 689 15.39 14.57 -9.64
C ARG A 689 15.88 15.35 -8.44
N LEU A 690 16.89 16.21 -8.61
CA LEU A 690 17.43 17.06 -7.54
C LEU A 690 16.43 18.14 -7.08
N GLU A 691 15.61 18.68 -7.99
CA GLU A 691 14.51 19.60 -7.66
C GLU A 691 13.37 18.89 -6.94
N ALA A 692 13.03 17.65 -7.33
CA ALA A 692 12.09 16.84 -6.58
C ALA A 692 12.64 16.50 -5.17
N GLU A 693 13.92 16.11 -5.07
CA GLU A 693 14.60 15.87 -3.81
C GLU A 693 14.57 17.11 -2.90
N ARG A 694 14.86 18.29 -3.47
CA ARG A 694 14.87 19.60 -2.79
C ARG A 694 13.48 20.09 -2.41
N GLN A 695 12.47 19.98 -3.29
CA GLN A 695 11.09 20.32 -2.96
C GLN A 695 10.55 19.44 -1.84
N ILE A 696 10.90 18.15 -1.84
CA ILE A 696 10.50 17.24 -0.78
C ILE A 696 11.27 17.59 0.51
N GLU A 697 12.57 17.92 0.45
CA GLU A 697 13.31 18.43 1.62
C GLU A 697 12.73 19.72 2.20
N ASP A 698 12.37 20.68 1.35
CA ASP A 698 11.70 21.92 1.75
C ASP A 698 10.31 21.63 2.36
N MET A 699 9.58 20.63 1.85
CA MET A 699 8.35 20.14 2.47
C MET A 699 8.61 19.57 3.87
N PHE A 700 9.62 18.72 4.04
CA PHE A 700 9.99 18.15 5.34
C PHE A 700 10.46 19.23 6.33
N ALA A 701 11.24 20.22 5.88
CA ALA A 701 11.72 21.31 6.72
C ALA A 701 10.57 22.21 7.21
N ASN A 702 9.67 22.59 6.30
CA ASN A 702 8.46 23.35 6.64
C ASN A 702 7.50 22.56 7.54
N GLN A 703 7.51 21.23 7.43
CA GLN A 703 6.63 20.37 8.21
C GLN A 703 7.21 19.92 9.55
N ALA A 704 8.52 19.81 9.73
CA ALA A 704 9.11 19.67 11.06
C ALA A 704 8.64 20.83 11.94
N ALA A 705 8.65 22.06 11.42
CA ALA A 705 8.08 23.22 12.10
C ALA A 705 6.55 23.07 12.34
N ALA A 706 5.79 22.53 11.40
CA ALA A 706 4.34 22.33 11.55
C ALA A 706 3.96 21.20 12.52
N PHE A 707 4.68 20.07 12.51
CA PHE A 707 4.51 18.93 13.39
C PHE A 707 4.93 19.27 14.81
N THR A 708 6.06 19.96 15.01
CA THR A 708 6.48 20.47 16.32
C THR A 708 5.46 21.47 16.87
N LYS A 709 4.94 22.38 16.02
CA LYS A 709 3.92 23.37 16.40
C LYS A 709 2.54 22.74 16.68
N ALA A 710 2.22 21.62 16.05
CA ALA A 710 0.97 20.87 16.26
C ALA A 710 1.06 19.86 17.43
N ALA A 711 2.26 19.36 17.74
CA ALA A 711 2.51 18.46 18.88
C ALA A 711 2.57 19.22 20.22
N SER A 712 2.94 20.50 20.21
CA SER A 712 2.80 21.37 21.38
C SER A 712 1.38 21.92 21.49
N LYS A 713 0.59 21.43 22.46
CA LYS A 713 -0.63 22.14 22.89
C LYS A 713 -0.27 23.57 23.32
N GLY A 714 -1.06 24.54 22.84
CA GLY A 714 -1.06 25.91 23.33
C GLY A 714 -0.69 26.92 22.25
N VAL A 715 -1.69 27.40 21.50
CA VAL A 715 -1.53 28.61 20.70
C VAL A 715 -1.28 29.78 21.66
N GLN A 716 -0.02 30.14 21.90
CA GLN A 716 0.34 31.47 22.35
C GLN A 716 0.69 32.29 21.11
N LYS A 717 -0.21 33.21 20.75
CA LYS A 717 0.08 34.27 19.79
C LYS A 717 0.98 35.28 20.50
N GLU A 718 2.25 35.35 20.13
CA GLU A 718 3.08 36.51 20.47
C GLU A 718 2.54 37.74 19.72
N ALA A 719 2.10 38.74 20.50
CA ALA A 719 1.74 40.05 19.99
C ALA A 719 3.01 40.87 19.79
N THR A 720 3.27 41.29 18.56
CA THR A 720 4.23 42.37 18.25
C THR A 720 3.49 43.68 17.94
N PRO A 721 4.14 44.83 18.17
CA PRO A 721 3.45 46.08 18.51
C PRO A 721 2.80 46.79 17.32
N GLU A 722 1.77 47.56 17.66
CA GLU A 722 0.94 48.39 16.78
C GLU A 722 1.74 49.41 15.95
N SER A 723 1.45 49.51 14.65
CA SER A 723 1.43 50.80 13.92
C SER A 723 0.91 50.79 12.47
N SER A 724 0.43 49.69 11.86
CA SER A 724 -0.10 49.81 10.47
C SER A 724 -1.35 48.99 10.09
N GLY A 725 -1.88 48.12 10.95
CA GLY A 725 -3.04 47.28 10.59
C GLY A 725 -2.80 46.28 9.45
N VAL A 726 -1.60 46.24 8.88
CA VAL A 726 -1.16 45.30 7.84
C VAL A 726 -0.68 44.01 8.51
N ILE A 727 -1.25 42.88 8.10
CA ILE A 727 -0.88 41.52 8.52
C ILE A 727 0.32 41.03 7.70
N ALA A 728 0.27 41.21 6.38
CA ALA A 728 1.33 40.84 5.46
C ALA A 728 1.23 41.64 4.17
N GLU A 729 2.36 41.93 3.56
CA GLU A 729 2.44 42.55 2.24
C GLU A 729 3.48 41.87 1.34
N GLU A 730 3.20 41.82 0.05
CA GLU A 730 4.08 41.21 -0.96
C GLU A 730 3.92 41.92 -2.30
N GLU A 731 5.04 42.27 -2.91
CA GLU A 731 5.08 42.63 -4.32
C GLU A 731 5.02 41.36 -5.17
N ALA A 732 4.00 41.26 -6.01
CA ALA A 732 3.74 40.11 -6.87
C ALA A 732 3.82 40.50 -8.34
N GLU A 733 4.70 39.83 -9.07
CA GLU A 733 4.76 39.85 -10.53
C GLU A 733 3.89 38.73 -11.12
N VAL A 734 2.95 39.11 -11.99
CA VAL A 734 1.99 38.24 -12.65
C VAL A 734 2.00 38.57 -14.15
N LYS A 735 2.87 37.88 -14.91
CA LYS A 735 3.19 38.21 -16.31
C LYS A 735 3.63 39.68 -16.42
N GLU A 736 2.89 40.51 -17.14
CA GLU A 736 3.17 41.94 -17.35
C GLU A 736 2.61 42.85 -16.23
N LEU A 737 1.85 42.30 -15.27
CA LEU A 737 1.29 43.05 -14.15
C LEU A 737 2.20 42.97 -12.92
N ARG A 738 2.54 44.13 -12.36
CA ARG A 738 3.16 44.26 -11.03
C ARG A 738 2.13 44.77 -10.03
N LEU A 739 1.92 44.03 -8.95
CA LEU A 739 0.92 44.34 -7.92
C LEU A 739 1.58 44.38 -6.54
N MET A 740 1.28 45.39 -5.73
CA MET A 740 1.51 45.35 -4.29
C MET A 740 0.26 44.79 -3.62
N LEU A 741 0.35 43.61 -3.02
CA LEU A 741 -0.75 42.97 -2.29
C LEU A 741 -0.58 43.22 -0.80
N ARG A 742 -1.65 43.65 -0.11
CA ARG A 742 -1.68 43.85 1.35
C ARG A 742 -2.86 43.13 1.98
N LEU A 743 -2.59 42.30 2.98
CA LEU A 743 -3.59 41.72 3.87
C LEU A 743 -3.68 42.60 5.11
N MET A 744 -4.86 43.08 5.45
CA MET A 744 -5.12 43.94 6.59
C MET A 744 -6.05 43.27 7.59
N ARG A 745 -5.93 43.62 8.87
CA ARG A 745 -6.90 43.20 9.89
C ARG A 745 -8.25 43.86 9.60
N VAL A 746 -9.33 43.11 9.85
CA VAL A 746 -10.72 43.59 9.68
C VAL A 746 -11.03 44.71 10.65
#